data_AF-A0A484BCV2-F1
#
_entry.id   AF-A0A484BCV2-F1
#
_cell.length_a   1.000
_cell.length_b   1.000
_cell.length_c   1.000
_cell.angle_alpha   90.00
_cell.angle_beta   90.00
_cell.angle_gamma   90.00
#
_symmetry.space_group_name_H-M   'P 1'
#
loop_
_entity.id
_entity.type
_entity.pdbx_description
1 polymer ?
#
loop_
_entity_poly.entity_id
_entity_poly.type
_entity_poly.pdbx_seq_one_letter_code
_entity_poly.pdbx_strand_id
1 'polypeptide(L)'
;MGEVPQIKDFHKVIEVFLQGDKLESYESRYLTKPGDNYGSLMLAISAKLRQSNDVLKDMHLIAKLPPLTNDLYWQIFQPERTCITENAVYKYLAPEIEKLQLESGILPVNLFDGFPRYFGSRISLCPEATKVDRDAVLVQENLTIRGYQPGNRHKPYDLQHTVLILHYMAQFHALPIALRLKKPAVFDSKIRPYFKKFDMNKNMEADTKKMLKSESLRDIEDIADGDKTIINGVKKLQDLFDEFETGDDVKDGPWTSIVHMDLWINNLMVKYDETGLPVKLKIVDFQIAQYESVIHDLIFLLLSSVDTSVLEENYYNFLRMYYEAFIRALKEANVNTSEYNYEDYLQEVQRVAPLQVPHALFMTKSADGTLLDKRLVAKVPPTDLKYWKFIQPERTCLAENAIYEILAPALIALQEEAGIPKEMQFDGFAKYFGSRISLSPKAKTVDRDAILVLEDLRDANYVPGQRLRPFDLLHTQVVLKYMAQFHALTIALRLKKPKVFETKVRPFFDKFDWHAAAPEAKATMIAETLADIKEATNNDATTMRAIKKLSTEFFEFLATPPIENNPFNTVIHCDLWTMNLMFKYDLSGQPTQLKIIDFQTAQYDSVVHDLIAFLFTSVSTRILEDNYHNLLKLYFNAFIDTLTKVGVNTNAYSYETFAAELKRIAYIQVPHAIFMTRFILADQANPTANDLELSDVLKGTIQQSPNERKRIVYNMTTKLCAIKGMIDAVPLFKPVKDNMLKQSNYTFSCPLNKGVYVMNNMRINPKNPLLSLLYQAKGTFTVMGALLEELPNTQMHPLSTYNIEGKILRKTCGRLE
;
A
#
# COMPACT_ATOMS: atom_id res chain seq x y z
N MET A 1 12.19 -26.44 -28.12
CA MET A 1 11.34 -25.50 -28.90
C MET A 1 11.38 -25.98 -30.33
N GLY A 2 10.22 -26.21 -30.96
CA GLY A 2 10.16 -26.61 -32.37
C GLY A 2 10.58 -25.48 -33.32
N GLU A 3 10.75 -25.79 -34.60
CA GLU A 3 11.02 -24.79 -35.63
C GLU A 3 9.96 -23.68 -35.63
N VAL A 4 10.38 -22.44 -35.91
CA VAL A 4 9.45 -21.31 -36.04
C VAL A 4 8.62 -21.53 -37.32
N PRO A 5 7.28 -21.55 -37.24
CA PRO A 5 6.46 -21.80 -38.42
C PRO A 5 6.61 -20.67 -39.44
N GLN A 6 6.74 -21.07 -40.71
CA GLN A 6 6.73 -20.18 -41.86
C GLN A 6 5.29 -19.81 -42.22
N ILE A 7 5.05 -18.53 -42.53
CA ILE A 7 3.73 -18.06 -42.97
C ILE A 7 3.64 -18.28 -44.47
N LYS A 8 2.82 -19.25 -44.88
CA LYS A 8 2.58 -19.53 -46.31
C LYS A 8 1.92 -18.33 -47.00
N ASP A 9 2.41 -18.02 -48.19
CA ASP A 9 1.94 -16.90 -49.01
C ASP A 9 1.90 -15.55 -48.28
N PHE A 10 2.87 -15.29 -47.38
CA PHE A 10 2.93 -14.05 -46.61
C PHE A 10 2.91 -12.79 -47.48
N HIS A 11 3.61 -12.80 -48.63
CA HIS A 11 3.62 -11.68 -49.58
C HIS A 11 2.19 -11.27 -50.00
N LYS A 12 1.31 -12.22 -50.30
CA LYS A 12 -0.08 -11.95 -50.73
C LYS A 12 -0.91 -11.28 -49.64
N VAL A 13 -0.55 -11.49 -48.37
CA VAL A 13 -1.27 -10.88 -47.23
C VAL A 13 -0.96 -9.39 -47.13
N ILE A 14 0.30 -9.01 -47.35
CA ILE A 14 0.77 -7.63 -47.10
C ILE A 14 0.87 -6.75 -48.35
N GLU A 15 0.88 -7.33 -49.55
CA GLU A 15 1.17 -6.65 -50.82
C GLU A 15 0.36 -5.36 -51.04
N VAL A 16 -0.94 -5.38 -50.70
CA VAL A 16 -1.84 -4.21 -50.84
C VAL A 16 -1.38 -3.01 -50.01
N PHE A 17 -0.62 -3.24 -48.94
CA PHE A 17 -0.14 -2.22 -48.02
C PHE A 17 1.30 -1.75 -48.28
N LEU A 18 1.99 -2.34 -49.27
CA LEU A 18 3.38 -2.01 -49.59
C LEU A 18 3.55 -0.78 -50.49
N GLN A 19 2.47 -0.15 -50.96
CA GLN A 19 2.49 1.09 -51.75
C GLN A 19 3.44 1.06 -52.97
N GLY A 20 3.64 -0.11 -53.57
CA GLY A 20 4.53 -0.33 -54.72
C GLY A 20 5.91 -0.89 -54.38
N ASP A 21 6.28 -0.96 -53.10
CA ASP A 21 7.48 -1.69 -52.65
C ASP A 21 7.27 -3.21 -52.78
N LYS A 22 8.33 -3.97 -53.06
CA LYS A 22 8.28 -5.43 -53.18
C LYS A 22 8.93 -6.11 -51.99
N LEU A 23 8.28 -7.15 -51.45
CA LEU A 23 8.89 -8.00 -50.42
C LEU A 23 10.03 -8.82 -51.03
N GLU A 24 11.25 -8.63 -50.54
CA GLU A 24 12.43 -9.38 -50.97
C GLU A 24 12.66 -10.61 -50.09
N SER A 25 12.58 -10.44 -48.78
CA SER A 25 12.67 -11.53 -47.81
C SER A 25 12.01 -11.15 -46.50
N TYR A 26 11.70 -12.14 -45.67
CA TYR A 26 11.33 -11.91 -44.28
C TYR A 26 11.89 -13.01 -43.39
N GLU A 27 12.12 -12.65 -42.13
CA GLU A 27 12.44 -13.57 -41.06
C GLU A 27 11.38 -13.48 -39.97
N SER A 28 11.07 -14.61 -39.34
CA SER A 28 10.12 -14.69 -38.22
C SER A 28 10.78 -15.27 -36.98
N ARG A 29 10.34 -14.79 -35.81
CA ARG A 29 10.67 -15.38 -34.51
C ARG A 29 9.47 -15.32 -33.59
N TYR A 30 9.40 -16.19 -32.60
CA TYR A 30 8.39 -16.09 -31.55
C TYR A 30 8.50 -14.73 -30.86
N LEU A 31 7.39 -13.99 -30.78
CA LEU A 31 7.31 -12.70 -30.09
C LEU A 31 7.22 -12.89 -28.57
N THR A 32 6.52 -13.94 -28.14
CA THR A 32 6.24 -14.25 -26.74
C THR A 32 6.85 -15.59 -26.34
N LYS A 33 7.04 -15.83 -25.03
CA LYS A 33 7.53 -17.13 -24.54
C LYS A 33 6.40 -18.17 -24.62
N PRO A 34 6.73 -19.48 -24.68
CA PRO A 34 5.72 -20.52 -24.54
C PRO A 34 4.95 -20.34 -23.22
N GLY A 35 3.62 -20.22 -23.29
CA GLY A 35 2.73 -20.00 -22.13
C GLY A 35 2.25 -18.55 -21.97
N ASP A 36 2.86 -17.56 -22.64
CA ASP A 36 2.43 -16.15 -22.52
C ASP A 36 1.15 -15.86 -23.33
N ASN A 37 0.82 -16.67 -24.32
CA ASN A 37 -0.40 -16.53 -25.14
C ASN A 37 -0.94 -17.93 -25.50
N TYR A 38 -2.02 -18.34 -24.85
CA TYR A 38 -2.62 -19.67 -25.03
C TYR A 38 -3.55 -19.74 -26.26
N GLY A 39 -4.16 -18.60 -26.62
CA GLY A 39 -5.17 -18.51 -27.69
C GLY A 39 -4.60 -18.25 -29.06
N SER A 40 -3.32 -17.89 -29.18
CA SER A 40 -2.70 -17.58 -30.46
C SER A 40 -1.19 -17.73 -30.44
N LEU A 41 -0.63 -18.00 -31.61
CA LEU A 41 0.79 -17.93 -31.86
C LEU A 41 1.19 -16.53 -32.35
N MET A 42 2.05 -15.86 -31.58
CA MET A 42 2.54 -14.52 -31.89
C MET A 42 3.96 -14.56 -32.47
N LEU A 43 4.13 -14.04 -33.68
CA LEU A 43 5.41 -13.96 -34.37
C LEU A 43 5.82 -12.50 -34.59
N ALA A 44 7.06 -12.16 -34.26
CA ALA A 44 7.71 -10.95 -34.72
C ALA A 44 8.27 -11.20 -36.13
N ILE A 45 7.93 -10.31 -37.07
CA ILE A 45 8.38 -10.38 -38.46
C ILE A 45 9.32 -9.22 -38.75
N SER A 46 10.50 -9.54 -39.29
CA SER A 46 11.43 -8.57 -39.87
C SER A 46 11.45 -8.77 -41.38
N ALA A 47 10.78 -7.87 -42.12
CA ALA A 47 10.66 -7.93 -43.56
C ALA A 47 11.59 -6.92 -44.24
N LYS A 48 12.24 -7.32 -45.32
CA LYS A 48 13.03 -6.44 -46.20
C LYS A 48 12.22 -6.11 -47.45
N LEU A 49 11.98 -4.83 -47.64
CA LEU A 49 11.26 -4.30 -48.79
C LEU A 49 12.24 -3.64 -49.76
N ARG A 50 12.07 -3.92 -51.06
CA ARG A 50 12.78 -3.24 -52.15
C ARG A 50 11.90 -2.17 -52.75
N GLN A 51 12.37 -0.93 -52.67
CA GLN A 51 11.70 0.23 -53.24
C GLN A 51 11.96 0.35 -54.75
N SER A 52 11.18 1.19 -55.42
CA SER A 52 11.30 1.45 -56.87
C SER A 52 12.65 2.05 -57.31
N ASN A 53 13.43 2.60 -56.37
CA ASN A 53 14.79 3.13 -56.58
C ASN A 53 15.90 2.14 -56.16
N ASP A 54 15.58 0.85 -56.00
CA ASP A 54 16.48 -0.22 -55.54
C ASP A 54 17.05 -0.05 -54.11
N VAL A 55 16.47 0.84 -53.29
CA VAL A 55 16.82 0.96 -51.87
C VAL A 55 16.08 -0.10 -51.06
N LEU A 56 16.81 -0.75 -50.13
CA LEU A 56 16.23 -1.67 -49.16
C LEU A 56 15.74 -0.93 -47.93
N LYS A 57 14.52 -1.26 -47.50
CA LYS A 57 13.86 -0.70 -46.31
C LYS A 57 13.42 -1.84 -45.40
N ASP A 58 13.79 -1.74 -44.13
CA ASP A 58 13.32 -2.67 -43.11
C ASP A 58 11.90 -2.30 -42.66
N MET A 59 11.08 -3.33 -42.46
CA MET A 59 9.73 -3.22 -41.92
C MET A 59 9.52 -4.26 -40.82
N HIS A 60 9.09 -3.80 -39.65
CA HIS A 60 8.87 -4.64 -38.49
C HIS A 60 7.37 -4.81 -38.22
N LEU A 61 6.90 -6.05 -38.33
CA LEU A 61 5.50 -6.42 -38.19
C LEU A 61 5.31 -7.46 -37.09
N ILE A 62 4.06 -7.67 -36.71
CA ILE A 62 3.62 -8.79 -35.88
C ILE A 62 2.64 -9.62 -36.71
N ALA A 63 2.78 -10.94 -36.66
CA ALA A 63 1.81 -11.87 -37.22
C ALA A 63 1.20 -12.72 -36.10
N LYS A 64 -0.12 -12.71 -36.01
CA LYS A 64 -0.92 -13.50 -35.07
C LYS A 64 -1.59 -14.63 -35.82
N LEU A 65 -1.34 -15.86 -35.39
CA LEU A 65 -1.91 -17.08 -35.98
C LEU A 65 -2.75 -17.81 -34.91
N PRO A 66 -3.79 -18.56 -35.30
CA PRO A 66 -4.49 -19.41 -34.35
C PRO A 66 -3.57 -20.53 -33.84
N PRO A 67 -3.97 -21.31 -32.83
CA PRO A 67 -3.23 -22.50 -32.43
C PRO A 67 -2.97 -23.38 -33.67
N LEU A 68 -1.78 -23.97 -33.82
CA LEU A 68 -1.42 -24.72 -35.03
C LEU A 68 -1.62 -26.24 -34.89
N THR A 69 -1.36 -26.79 -33.70
CA THR A 69 -1.25 -28.25 -33.49
C THR A 69 -2.10 -28.76 -32.33
N ASN A 70 -2.70 -27.88 -31.52
CA ASN A 70 -3.49 -28.26 -30.37
C ASN A 70 -4.99 -28.13 -30.69
N ASP A 71 -5.68 -29.27 -30.80
CA ASP A 71 -7.12 -29.35 -31.08
C ASP A 71 -7.97 -28.92 -29.87
N LEU A 72 -7.51 -29.19 -28.64
CA LEU A 72 -8.20 -28.72 -27.44
C LEU A 72 -8.20 -27.19 -27.37
N TYR A 73 -7.05 -26.54 -27.63
CA TYR A 73 -6.98 -25.08 -27.69
C TYR A 73 -7.83 -24.52 -28.83
N TRP A 74 -7.88 -25.20 -29.96
CA TRP A 74 -8.78 -24.80 -31.04
C TRP A 74 -10.25 -24.81 -30.60
N GLN A 75 -10.69 -25.85 -29.89
CA GLN A 75 -12.05 -25.95 -29.37
C GLN A 75 -12.37 -24.86 -28.33
N ILE A 76 -11.42 -24.56 -27.43
CA ILE A 76 -11.56 -23.57 -26.36
C ILE A 76 -11.61 -22.14 -26.94
N PHE A 77 -10.64 -21.78 -27.78
CA PHE A 77 -10.47 -20.41 -28.28
C PHE A 77 -11.31 -20.10 -29.53
N GLN A 78 -11.98 -21.09 -30.10
CA GLN A 78 -12.94 -20.98 -31.20
C GLN A 78 -12.47 -20.03 -32.33
N PRO A 79 -11.31 -20.28 -33.00
CA PRO A 79 -10.77 -19.39 -34.04
C PRO A 79 -11.75 -19.02 -35.14
N GLU A 80 -12.70 -19.91 -35.46
CA GLU A 80 -13.77 -19.68 -36.43
C GLU A 80 -14.66 -18.48 -36.06
N ARG A 81 -14.73 -18.11 -34.79
CA ARG A 81 -15.38 -16.89 -34.31
C ARG A 81 -14.35 -15.81 -34.03
N THR A 82 -13.33 -16.11 -33.23
CA THR A 82 -12.43 -15.09 -32.64
C THR A 82 -11.53 -14.44 -33.68
N CYS A 83 -10.96 -15.21 -34.62
CA CYS A 83 -10.11 -14.64 -35.69
C CYS A 83 -10.93 -13.78 -36.67
N ILE A 84 -12.15 -14.20 -37.00
CA ILE A 84 -13.03 -13.42 -37.90
C ILE A 84 -13.38 -12.07 -37.25
N THR A 85 -13.72 -12.09 -35.96
CA THR A 85 -14.10 -10.90 -35.20
C THR A 85 -12.94 -9.93 -35.06
N GLU A 86 -11.76 -10.41 -34.65
CA GLU A 86 -10.55 -9.58 -34.52
C GLU A 86 -10.16 -8.97 -35.86
N ASN A 87 -10.20 -9.75 -36.96
CA ASN A 87 -9.96 -9.25 -38.30
C ASN A 87 -10.93 -8.12 -38.69
N ALA A 88 -12.21 -8.23 -38.32
CA ALA A 88 -13.23 -7.26 -38.67
C ALA A 88 -13.00 -5.89 -38.03
N VAL A 89 -12.42 -5.83 -36.82
CA VAL A 89 -12.05 -4.57 -36.17
C VAL A 89 -11.12 -3.76 -37.06
N TYR A 90 -10.04 -4.40 -37.52
CA TYR A 90 -9.01 -3.71 -38.31
C TYR A 90 -9.40 -3.51 -39.77
N LYS A 91 -10.06 -4.50 -40.37
CA LYS A 91 -10.38 -4.51 -41.80
C LYS A 91 -11.60 -3.66 -42.15
N TYR A 92 -12.59 -3.58 -41.25
CA TYR A 92 -13.87 -2.93 -41.54
C TYR A 92 -14.20 -1.80 -40.56
N LEU A 93 -14.10 -2.02 -39.26
CA LEU A 93 -14.51 -1.02 -38.26
C LEU A 93 -13.59 0.21 -38.23
N ALA A 94 -12.27 0.00 -38.10
CA ALA A 94 -11.31 1.09 -37.98
C ALA A 94 -11.35 2.06 -39.18
N PRO A 95 -11.37 1.60 -40.46
CA PRO A 95 -11.47 2.50 -41.60
C PRO A 95 -12.79 3.28 -41.66
N GLU A 96 -13.93 2.67 -41.30
CA GLU A 96 -15.23 3.35 -41.32
C GLU A 96 -15.36 4.37 -40.19
N ILE A 97 -14.74 4.12 -39.02
CA ILE A 97 -14.60 5.11 -37.94
C ILE A 97 -13.74 6.28 -38.40
N GLU A 98 -12.58 6.01 -39.02
CA GLU A 98 -11.70 7.05 -39.55
C GLU A 98 -12.45 7.96 -40.53
N LYS A 99 -13.14 7.35 -41.50
CA LYS A 99 -13.97 8.05 -42.48
C LYS A 99 -15.08 8.88 -41.83
N LEU A 100 -15.78 8.31 -40.84
CA LEU A 100 -16.84 9.01 -40.11
C LEU A 100 -16.33 10.27 -39.40
N GLN A 101 -15.16 10.19 -38.77
CA GLN A 101 -14.53 11.32 -38.08
C GLN A 101 -14.14 12.43 -39.06
N LEU A 102 -13.50 12.07 -40.18
CA LEU A 102 -13.14 13.01 -41.24
C LEU A 102 -14.38 13.72 -41.83
N GLU A 103 -15.44 12.97 -42.11
CA GLU A 103 -16.72 13.54 -42.58
C GLU A 103 -17.41 14.42 -41.52
N SER A 104 -17.11 14.20 -40.25
CA SER A 104 -17.60 15.02 -39.14
C SER A 104 -16.77 16.29 -38.91
N GLY A 105 -15.72 16.51 -39.72
CA GLY A 105 -14.87 17.70 -39.67
C GLY A 105 -13.69 17.59 -38.71
N ILE A 106 -13.39 16.39 -38.18
CA ILE A 106 -12.24 16.16 -37.32
C ILE A 106 -10.97 16.16 -38.17
N LEU A 107 -9.97 16.96 -37.78
CA LEU A 107 -8.70 17.06 -38.49
C LEU A 107 -7.91 15.74 -38.38
N PRO A 108 -7.13 15.35 -39.41
CA PRO A 108 -6.36 14.10 -39.41
C PRO A 108 -5.47 13.87 -38.17
N VAL A 109 -4.91 14.94 -37.59
CA VAL A 109 -4.07 14.86 -36.38
C VAL A 109 -4.85 14.54 -35.09
N ASN A 110 -6.16 14.77 -35.10
CA ASN A 110 -7.07 14.58 -33.97
C ASN A 110 -7.94 13.32 -34.11
N LEU A 111 -7.72 12.51 -35.15
CA LEU A 111 -8.45 11.26 -35.31
C LEU A 111 -8.15 10.31 -34.16
N PHE A 112 -9.15 9.52 -33.76
CA PHE A 112 -8.94 8.41 -32.84
C PHE A 112 -7.84 7.47 -33.34
N ASP A 113 -6.72 7.44 -32.62
CA ASP A 113 -5.52 6.67 -32.94
C ASP A 113 -5.36 5.51 -31.94
N GLY A 114 -6.44 4.78 -31.64
CA GLY A 114 -6.42 3.68 -30.65
C GLY A 114 -6.05 2.31 -31.21
N PHE A 115 -6.03 2.10 -32.53
CA PHE A 115 -5.75 0.79 -33.14
C PHE A 115 -4.32 0.71 -33.67
N PRO A 116 -3.64 -0.45 -33.55
CA PRO A 116 -2.46 -0.74 -34.36
C PRO A 116 -2.77 -0.65 -35.85
N ARG A 117 -1.79 -0.20 -36.64
CA ARG A 117 -1.89 -0.21 -38.11
C ARG A 117 -2.00 -1.64 -38.63
N TYR A 118 -3.00 -1.86 -39.46
CA TYR A 118 -3.29 -3.11 -40.15
C TYR A 118 -2.46 -3.26 -41.43
N PHE A 119 -1.91 -4.45 -41.65
CA PHE A 119 -1.11 -4.79 -42.85
C PHE A 119 -1.69 -5.98 -43.62
N GLY A 120 -2.89 -6.45 -43.26
CA GLY A 120 -3.56 -7.54 -43.96
C GLY A 120 -3.90 -8.71 -43.05
N SER A 121 -4.85 -9.52 -43.49
CA SER A 121 -5.21 -10.77 -42.83
C SER A 121 -5.88 -11.73 -43.79
N ARG A 122 -5.88 -13.01 -43.41
CA ARG A 122 -6.45 -14.12 -44.17
C ARG A 122 -7.04 -15.14 -43.19
N ILE A 123 -8.14 -15.78 -43.56
CA ILE A 123 -8.79 -16.83 -42.76
C ILE A 123 -8.49 -18.26 -43.25
N SER A 124 -8.08 -18.42 -44.51
CA SER A 124 -7.70 -19.69 -45.11
C SER A 124 -6.85 -19.46 -46.36
N LEU A 125 -6.02 -20.42 -46.76
CA LEU A 125 -5.35 -20.39 -48.07
C LEU A 125 -6.32 -20.51 -49.25
N CYS A 126 -7.53 -21.05 -49.04
CA CYS A 126 -8.57 -21.11 -50.04
C CYS A 126 -9.29 -19.76 -50.13
N PRO A 127 -9.24 -19.03 -51.28
CA PRO A 127 -9.82 -17.70 -51.41
C PRO A 127 -11.34 -17.63 -51.16
N GLU A 128 -12.06 -18.72 -51.45
CA GLU A 128 -13.51 -18.83 -51.31
C GLU A 128 -13.95 -19.38 -49.94
N ALA A 129 -13.01 -19.62 -49.01
CA ALA A 129 -13.33 -20.19 -47.71
C ALA A 129 -14.22 -19.26 -46.88
N THR A 130 -15.20 -19.86 -46.20
CA THR A 130 -16.06 -19.19 -45.21
C THR A 130 -15.73 -19.57 -43.77
N LYS A 131 -14.77 -20.48 -43.57
CA LYS A 131 -14.31 -20.96 -42.27
C LYS A 131 -12.81 -20.71 -42.10
N VAL A 132 -12.41 -20.51 -40.85
CA VAL A 132 -11.02 -20.31 -40.47
C VAL A 132 -10.30 -21.66 -40.47
N ASP A 133 -9.09 -21.71 -41.02
CA ASP A 133 -8.18 -22.86 -40.92
C ASP A 133 -6.88 -22.50 -40.19
N ARG A 134 -5.97 -23.47 -40.07
CA ARG A 134 -4.69 -23.31 -39.37
C ARG A 134 -3.69 -22.41 -40.11
N ASP A 135 -3.97 -22.02 -41.36
CA ASP A 135 -3.17 -21.06 -42.15
C ASP A 135 -3.75 -19.63 -42.08
N ALA A 136 -4.71 -19.37 -41.19
CA ALA A 136 -5.19 -18.03 -40.88
C ALA A 136 -4.09 -17.16 -40.24
N VAL A 137 -4.10 -15.87 -40.56
CA VAL A 137 -3.10 -14.92 -40.06
C VAL A 137 -3.66 -13.50 -40.04
N LEU A 138 -3.33 -12.75 -38.99
CA LEU A 138 -3.51 -11.30 -38.89
C LEU A 138 -2.15 -10.62 -38.78
N VAL A 139 -1.90 -9.63 -39.63
CA VAL A 139 -0.61 -8.91 -39.70
C VAL A 139 -0.80 -7.44 -39.34
N GLN A 140 0.02 -6.95 -38.40
CA GLN A 140 -0.08 -5.61 -37.83
C GLN A 140 1.30 -4.97 -37.64
N GLU A 141 1.34 -3.66 -37.42
CA GLU A 141 2.59 -2.98 -37.03
C GLU A 141 3.14 -3.52 -35.72
N ASN A 142 4.47 -3.60 -35.61
CA ASN A 142 5.12 -3.85 -34.33
C ASN A 142 5.20 -2.54 -33.52
N LEU A 143 4.26 -2.35 -32.61
CA LEU A 143 4.16 -1.14 -31.76
C LEU A 143 5.38 -0.90 -30.87
N THR A 144 6.13 -1.94 -30.50
CA THR A 144 7.33 -1.80 -29.65
C THR A 144 8.42 -0.96 -30.30
N ILE A 145 8.52 -1.01 -31.63
CA ILE A 145 9.46 -0.19 -32.42
C ILE A 145 9.12 1.30 -32.35
N ARG A 146 7.86 1.64 -32.04
CA ARG A 146 7.38 3.03 -31.90
C ARG A 146 7.37 3.53 -30.45
N GLY A 147 7.96 2.75 -29.53
CA GLY A 147 8.10 3.08 -28.11
C GLY A 147 6.85 2.80 -27.27
N TYR A 148 5.88 2.05 -27.80
CA TYR A 148 4.79 1.53 -26.97
C TYR A 148 5.27 0.31 -26.18
N GLN A 149 4.79 0.18 -24.95
CA GLN A 149 5.10 -0.91 -24.05
C GLN A 149 3.80 -1.59 -23.60
N PRO A 150 3.76 -2.92 -23.51
CA PRO A 150 2.61 -3.60 -22.92
C PRO A 150 2.46 -3.20 -21.46
N GLY A 151 1.21 -3.11 -20.98
CA GLY A 151 0.93 -2.95 -19.57
C GLY A 151 1.55 -4.10 -18.75
N ASN A 152 1.94 -3.80 -17.52
CA ASN A 152 2.55 -4.78 -16.62
C ASN A 152 1.50 -5.28 -15.63
N ARG A 153 1.02 -6.52 -15.78
CA ARG A 153 0.04 -7.14 -14.86
C ARG A 153 0.44 -7.16 -13.38
N HIS A 154 1.73 -7.05 -13.07
CA HIS A 154 2.24 -6.98 -11.69
C HIS A 154 2.33 -5.54 -11.15
N LYS A 155 2.03 -4.54 -11.97
CA LYS A 155 2.02 -3.12 -11.60
C LYS A 155 0.69 -2.52 -12.07
N PRO A 156 -0.34 -2.50 -11.21
CA PRO A 156 -1.64 -1.95 -11.59
C PRO A 156 -1.54 -0.46 -11.95
N TYR A 157 -2.50 0.03 -12.72
CA TYR A 157 -2.51 1.38 -13.23
C TYR A 157 -2.81 2.41 -12.13
N ASP A 158 -1.96 3.44 -12.08
CA ASP A 158 -2.18 4.62 -11.25
C ASP A 158 -3.21 5.57 -11.88
N LEU A 159 -3.48 6.69 -11.19
CA LEU A 159 -4.46 7.69 -11.62
C LEU A 159 -4.20 8.21 -13.05
N GLN A 160 -2.94 8.47 -13.42
CA GLN A 160 -2.60 9.10 -14.69
C GLN A 160 -2.83 8.13 -15.86
N HIS A 161 -2.46 6.86 -15.67
CA HIS A 161 -2.73 5.82 -16.66
C HIS A 161 -4.23 5.61 -16.83
N THR A 162 -4.96 5.46 -15.73
CA THR A 162 -6.41 5.21 -15.77
C THR A 162 -7.13 6.34 -16.49
N VAL A 163 -6.81 7.60 -16.19
CA VAL A 163 -7.39 8.76 -16.89
C VAL A 163 -7.14 8.69 -18.39
N LEU A 164 -5.90 8.44 -18.84
CA LEU A 164 -5.59 8.31 -20.27
C LEU A 164 -6.41 7.18 -20.93
N ILE A 165 -6.50 6.02 -20.28
CA ILE A 165 -7.19 4.84 -20.80
C ILE A 165 -8.68 5.11 -20.95
N LEU A 166 -9.32 5.73 -19.94
CA LEU A 166 -10.74 6.08 -20.00
C LEU A 166 -11.06 7.01 -21.17
N HIS A 167 -10.17 7.95 -21.52
CA HIS A 167 -10.37 8.83 -22.68
C HIS A 167 -10.31 8.10 -24.02
N TYR A 168 -9.40 7.13 -24.17
CA TYR A 168 -9.31 6.31 -25.39
C TYR A 168 -10.45 5.31 -25.49
N MET A 169 -10.81 4.67 -24.38
CA MET A 169 -11.93 3.74 -24.29
C MET A 169 -13.26 4.43 -24.60
N ALA A 170 -13.47 5.64 -24.09
CA ALA A 170 -14.65 6.45 -24.40
C ALA A 170 -14.80 6.74 -25.91
N GLN A 171 -13.70 7.07 -26.60
CA GLN A 171 -13.71 7.26 -28.06
C GLN A 171 -13.99 5.95 -28.79
N PHE A 172 -13.32 4.86 -28.40
CA PHE A 172 -13.54 3.52 -28.97
C PHE A 172 -15.01 3.12 -28.88
N HIS A 173 -15.68 3.41 -27.77
CA HIS A 173 -17.09 3.10 -27.58
C HIS A 173 -18.05 4.07 -28.28
N ALA A 174 -17.76 5.37 -28.32
CA ALA A 174 -18.65 6.37 -28.91
C ALA A 174 -18.71 6.28 -30.44
N LEU A 175 -17.58 5.99 -31.10
CA LEU A 175 -17.48 6.04 -32.56
C LEU A 175 -18.31 4.96 -33.30
N PRO A 176 -18.39 3.70 -32.84
CA PRO A 176 -19.31 2.71 -33.41
C PRO A 176 -20.78 3.09 -33.22
N ILE A 177 -21.15 3.73 -32.10
CA ILE A 177 -22.51 4.27 -31.90
C ILE A 177 -22.80 5.38 -32.90
N ALA A 178 -21.85 6.32 -33.08
CA ALA A 178 -21.98 7.37 -34.08
C ALA A 178 -22.11 6.79 -35.50
N LEU A 179 -21.35 5.73 -35.82
CA LEU A 179 -21.44 5.02 -37.09
C LEU A 179 -22.82 4.37 -37.28
N ARG A 180 -23.34 3.68 -36.25
CA ARG A 180 -24.68 3.08 -36.24
C ARG A 180 -25.77 4.13 -36.50
N LEU A 181 -25.71 5.27 -35.83
CA LEU A 181 -26.74 6.31 -35.94
C LEU A 181 -26.67 7.09 -37.26
N LYS A 182 -25.47 7.39 -37.76
CA LYS A 182 -25.29 8.20 -38.97
C LYS A 182 -25.29 7.38 -40.26
N LYS A 183 -24.84 6.13 -40.19
CA LYS A 183 -24.69 5.23 -41.34
C LYS A 183 -25.20 3.82 -41.00
N PRO A 184 -26.49 3.67 -40.63
CA PRO A 184 -27.04 2.39 -40.17
C PRO A 184 -26.84 1.26 -41.19
N ALA A 185 -27.05 1.53 -42.48
CA ALA A 185 -26.84 0.52 -43.53
C ALA A 185 -25.39 0.00 -43.59
N VAL A 186 -24.39 0.86 -43.35
CA VAL A 186 -22.98 0.44 -43.30
C VAL A 186 -22.73 -0.38 -42.04
N PHE A 187 -23.23 0.09 -40.89
CA PHE A 187 -23.06 -0.60 -39.62
C PHE A 187 -23.70 -2.00 -39.64
N ASP A 188 -24.96 -2.11 -40.04
CA ASP A 188 -25.72 -3.36 -40.00
C ASP A 188 -25.23 -4.40 -41.01
N SER A 189 -24.72 -3.97 -42.18
CA SER A 189 -24.25 -4.90 -43.22
C SER A 189 -22.76 -5.24 -43.14
N LYS A 190 -21.90 -4.29 -42.72
CA LYS A 190 -20.44 -4.46 -42.75
C LYS A 190 -19.78 -4.62 -41.38
N ILE A 191 -20.43 -4.21 -40.30
CA ILE A 191 -19.83 -4.18 -38.96
C ILE A 191 -20.53 -5.20 -38.05
N ARG A 192 -21.80 -4.96 -37.73
CA ARG A 192 -22.61 -5.74 -36.78
C ARG A 192 -22.55 -7.27 -36.94
N PRO A 193 -22.52 -7.84 -38.17
CA PRO A 193 -22.49 -9.29 -38.33
C PRO A 193 -21.27 -9.99 -37.71
N TYR A 194 -20.18 -9.27 -37.48
CA TYR A 194 -18.94 -9.82 -36.94
C TYR A 194 -18.84 -9.78 -35.41
N PHE A 195 -19.71 -9.03 -34.72
CA PHE A 195 -19.61 -8.77 -33.28
C PHE A 195 -20.74 -9.46 -32.51
N LYS A 196 -20.85 -10.78 -32.72
CA LYS A 196 -21.86 -11.64 -32.08
C LYS A 196 -21.43 -12.04 -30.68
N LYS A 197 -22.41 -12.33 -29.82
CA LYS A 197 -22.12 -12.79 -28.46
C LYS A 197 -21.20 -14.01 -28.43
N PHE A 198 -20.25 -14.01 -27.50
CA PHE A 198 -19.26 -15.06 -27.31
C PHE A 198 -19.56 -15.88 -26.06
N ASP A 199 -19.72 -17.19 -26.24
CA ASP A 199 -19.81 -18.17 -25.17
C ASP A 199 -18.53 -19.00 -25.20
N MET A 200 -17.60 -18.69 -24.29
CA MET A 200 -16.33 -19.42 -24.14
C MET A 200 -16.57 -20.87 -23.73
N ASN A 201 -17.66 -21.12 -23.01
CA ASN A 201 -18.04 -22.40 -22.46
C ASN A 201 -18.79 -23.28 -23.49
N LYS A 202 -19.16 -22.77 -24.66
CA LYS A 202 -20.01 -23.46 -25.64
C LYS A 202 -19.54 -24.87 -26.00
N ASN A 203 -18.24 -25.03 -26.22
CA ASN A 203 -17.62 -26.30 -26.63
C ASN A 203 -16.96 -27.07 -25.47
N MET A 204 -17.07 -26.60 -24.22
CA MET A 204 -16.48 -27.26 -23.06
C MET A 204 -17.37 -28.38 -22.51
N GLU A 205 -16.77 -29.50 -22.11
CA GLU A 205 -17.48 -30.58 -21.43
C GLU A 205 -18.01 -30.15 -20.05
N ALA A 206 -19.12 -30.76 -19.62
CA ALA A 206 -19.79 -30.40 -18.37
C ALA A 206 -18.89 -30.59 -17.14
N ASP A 207 -18.06 -31.64 -17.13
CA ASP A 207 -17.13 -31.92 -16.04
C ASP A 207 -15.99 -30.88 -15.97
N THR A 208 -15.49 -30.42 -17.11
CA THR A 208 -14.49 -29.33 -17.18
C THR A 208 -15.06 -28.02 -16.64
N LYS A 209 -16.30 -27.66 -17.03
CA LYS A 209 -16.99 -26.46 -16.49
C LYS A 209 -17.16 -26.56 -14.99
N LYS A 210 -17.59 -27.71 -14.49
CA LYS A 210 -17.78 -27.97 -13.06
C LYS A 210 -16.46 -27.85 -12.29
N MET A 211 -15.37 -28.37 -12.86
CA MET A 211 -14.03 -28.29 -12.27
C MET A 211 -13.59 -26.83 -12.13
N LEU A 212 -13.63 -26.03 -13.21
CA LEU A 212 -13.25 -24.61 -13.20
C LEU A 212 -14.08 -23.79 -12.19
N LYS A 213 -15.39 -24.02 -12.15
CA LYS A 213 -16.27 -23.38 -11.15
C LYS A 213 -15.90 -23.78 -9.72
N SER A 214 -15.63 -25.07 -9.49
CA SER A 214 -15.27 -25.57 -8.16
C SER A 214 -13.95 -25.00 -7.65
N GLU A 215 -12.96 -24.81 -8.53
CA GLU A 215 -11.69 -24.17 -8.16
C GLU A 215 -11.88 -22.69 -7.83
N SER A 216 -12.65 -21.95 -8.65
CA SER A 216 -13.01 -20.56 -8.34
C SER A 216 -13.70 -20.40 -6.99
N LEU A 217 -14.57 -21.33 -6.61
CA LEU A 217 -15.26 -21.25 -5.34
C LEU A 217 -14.35 -21.53 -4.13
N ARG A 218 -13.37 -22.41 -4.26
CA ARG A 218 -12.39 -22.66 -3.20
C ARG A 218 -11.56 -21.43 -2.87
N ASP A 219 -11.06 -20.74 -3.89
CA ASP A 219 -10.27 -19.51 -3.69
C ASP A 219 -11.11 -18.43 -2.97
N ILE A 220 -12.40 -18.32 -3.33
CA ILE A 220 -13.34 -17.40 -2.68
C ILE A 220 -13.61 -17.83 -1.23
N GLU A 221 -13.77 -19.12 -0.97
CA GLU A 221 -13.97 -19.67 0.39
C GLU A 221 -12.78 -19.33 1.30
N ASP A 222 -11.55 -19.44 0.78
CA ASP A 222 -10.32 -19.10 1.49
C ASP A 222 -10.20 -17.59 1.75
N ILE A 223 -10.50 -16.74 0.76
CA ILE A 223 -10.47 -15.27 0.90
C ILE A 223 -11.55 -14.78 1.86
N ALA A 224 -12.73 -15.40 1.83
CA ALA A 224 -13.87 -15.02 2.67
C ALA A 224 -13.78 -15.54 4.12
N ASP A 225 -12.71 -16.27 4.50
CA ASP A 225 -12.58 -16.94 5.82
C ASP A 225 -13.83 -17.75 6.19
N GLY A 226 -14.48 -18.37 5.19
CA GLY A 226 -15.72 -19.12 5.36
C GLY A 226 -17.01 -18.30 5.51
N ASP A 227 -17.02 -16.98 5.27
CA ASP A 227 -18.25 -16.18 5.27
C ASP A 227 -19.21 -16.60 4.15
N LYS A 228 -20.24 -17.35 4.55
CA LYS A 228 -21.28 -17.87 3.64
C LYS A 228 -22.04 -16.77 2.91
N THR A 229 -22.11 -15.55 3.44
CA THR A 229 -22.80 -14.43 2.80
C THR A 229 -22.06 -14.00 1.55
N ILE A 230 -20.74 -13.82 1.66
CA ILE A 230 -19.87 -13.45 0.54
C ILE A 230 -19.84 -14.59 -0.49
N ILE A 231 -19.64 -15.83 -0.04
CA ILE A 231 -19.59 -17.00 -0.93
C ILE A 231 -20.90 -17.14 -1.73
N ASN A 232 -22.06 -17.03 -1.09
CA ASN A 232 -23.35 -17.12 -1.77
C ASN A 232 -23.59 -15.92 -2.69
N GLY A 233 -23.11 -14.73 -2.31
CA GLY A 233 -23.13 -13.54 -3.17
C GLY A 233 -22.37 -13.77 -4.47
N VAL A 234 -21.14 -14.28 -4.40
CA VAL A 234 -20.34 -14.54 -5.61
C VAL A 234 -20.94 -15.64 -6.47
N LYS A 235 -21.48 -16.72 -5.87
CA LYS A 235 -22.21 -17.77 -6.62
C LYS A 235 -23.35 -17.19 -7.45
N LYS A 236 -24.17 -16.32 -6.84
CA LYS A 236 -25.25 -15.65 -7.56
C LYS A 236 -24.74 -14.79 -8.71
N LEU A 237 -23.62 -14.10 -8.53
CA LEU A 237 -23.00 -13.31 -9.61
C LEU A 237 -22.47 -14.20 -10.73
N GLN A 238 -21.88 -15.36 -10.41
CA GLN A 238 -21.43 -16.35 -11.40
C GLN A 238 -22.62 -16.87 -12.24
N ASP A 239 -23.72 -17.23 -11.61
CA ASP A 239 -24.93 -17.68 -12.31
C ASP A 239 -25.46 -16.60 -13.26
N LEU A 240 -25.48 -15.33 -12.82
CA LEU A 240 -25.86 -14.20 -13.68
C LEU A 240 -24.91 -14.01 -14.86
N PHE A 241 -23.61 -14.27 -14.68
CA PHE A 241 -22.63 -14.21 -15.76
C PHE A 241 -22.80 -15.35 -16.77
N ASP A 242 -23.09 -16.57 -16.32
CA ASP A 242 -23.40 -17.70 -17.20
C ASP A 242 -24.68 -17.46 -18.03
N GLU A 243 -25.73 -16.94 -17.38
CA GLU A 243 -26.96 -16.53 -18.06
C GLU A 243 -26.70 -15.42 -19.07
N PHE A 244 -25.82 -14.48 -18.73
CA PHE A 244 -25.35 -13.47 -19.67
C PHE A 244 -24.67 -14.14 -20.85
N GLU A 245 -23.61 -14.94 -20.70
CA GLU A 245 -22.85 -15.55 -21.82
C GLU A 245 -23.74 -16.36 -22.78
N THR A 246 -24.70 -17.10 -22.24
CA THR A 246 -25.58 -17.99 -23.02
C THR A 246 -26.81 -17.31 -23.62
N GLY A 247 -27.08 -16.06 -23.25
CA GLY A 247 -28.23 -15.30 -23.73
C GLY A 247 -28.08 -14.78 -25.17
N ASP A 248 -29.15 -14.18 -25.68
CA ASP A 248 -29.18 -13.58 -27.02
C ASP A 248 -28.32 -12.32 -27.15
N ASP A 249 -28.06 -11.90 -28.39
CA ASP A 249 -27.46 -10.59 -28.71
C ASP A 249 -28.35 -9.46 -28.17
N VAL A 250 -27.74 -8.44 -27.57
CA VAL A 250 -28.48 -7.29 -27.05
C VAL A 250 -29.10 -6.44 -28.17
N LYS A 251 -30.22 -5.80 -27.84
CA LYS A 251 -30.88 -4.82 -28.72
C LYS A 251 -30.18 -3.47 -28.68
N ASP A 252 -30.49 -2.62 -29.65
CA ASP A 252 -29.90 -1.29 -29.73
C ASP A 252 -30.38 -0.42 -28.57
N GLY A 253 -29.43 0.13 -27.83
CA GLY A 253 -29.66 1.11 -26.76
C GLY A 253 -28.63 2.25 -26.80
N PRO A 254 -28.81 3.29 -25.97
CA PRO A 254 -27.89 4.43 -25.92
C PRO A 254 -26.45 4.00 -25.58
N TRP A 255 -26.30 3.05 -24.65
CA TRP A 255 -25.01 2.58 -24.15
C TRP A 255 -24.51 1.31 -24.83
N THR A 256 -25.20 0.82 -25.87
CA THR A 256 -24.81 -0.40 -26.59
C THR A 256 -23.85 -0.05 -27.72
N SER A 257 -22.66 -0.63 -27.75
CA SER A 257 -21.63 -0.39 -28.77
C SER A 257 -20.86 -1.67 -29.09
N ILE A 258 -19.82 -1.55 -29.92
CA ILE A 258 -18.78 -2.57 -30.02
C ILE A 258 -17.89 -2.41 -28.79
N VAL A 259 -17.84 -3.47 -27.97
CA VAL A 259 -17.02 -3.56 -26.76
C VAL A 259 -15.97 -4.63 -26.93
N HIS A 260 -14.85 -4.49 -26.24
CA HIS A 260 -13.71 -5.38 -26.30
C HIS A 260 -13.94 -6.69 -25.53
N MET A 261 -14.68 -6.64 -24.43
CA MET A 261 -14.91 -7.69 -23.42
C MET A 261 -13.67 -8.22 -22.70
N ASP A 262 -12.45 -7.99 -23.20
CA ASP A 262 -11.18 -8.32 -22.53
C ASP A 262 -10.26 -7.10 -22.39
N LEU A 263 -10.79 -5.95 -21.95
CA LEU A 263 -10.03 -4.70 -21.87
C LEU A 263 -9.31 -4.56 -20.53
N TRP A 264 -8.21 -5.30 -20.38
CA TRP A 264 -7.34 -5.28 -19.18
C TRP A 264 -5.90 -4.91 -19.52
N ILE A 265 -5.07 -4.75 -18.49
CA ILE A 265 -3.70 -4.25 -18.56
C ILE A 265 -2.82 -4.89 -19.65
N ASN A 266 -2.96 -6.19 -19.91
CA ASN A 266 -2.16 -6.90 -20.92
C ASN A 266 -2.54 -6.56 -22.36
N ASN A 267 -3.78 -6.14 -22.59
CA ASN A 267 -4.31 -5.79 -23.92
C ASN A 267 -4.20 -4.28 -24.22
N LEU A 268 -3.43 -3.57 -23.40
CA LEU A 268 -3.21 -2.13 -23.49
C LEU A 268 -1.72 -1.85 -23.67
N MET A 269 -1.39 -1.18 -24.78
CA MET A 269 -0.03 -0.79 -25.13
C MET A 269 0.11 0.73 -24.89
N VAL A 270 0.91 1.11 -23.90
CA VAL A 270 1.07 2.51 -23.44
C VAL A 270 2.40 3.07 -23.93
N LYS A 271 2.39 4.32 -24.39
CA LYS A 271 3.60 5.06 -24.74
C LYS A 271 3.80 6.22 -23.76
N TYR A 272 5.06 6.44 -23.41
CA TYR A 272 5.47 7.42 -22.42
C TYR A 272 6.25 8.58 -23.04
N ASP A 273 6.18 9.74 -22.41
CA ASP A 273 7.09 10.85 -22.72
C ASP A 273 8.44 10.70 -22.00
N GLU A 274 9.34 11.68 -22.19
CA GLU A 274 10.68 11.68 -21.60
C GLU A 274 10.68 11.75 -20.06
N THR A 275 9.56 12.18 -19.45
CA THR A 275 9.40 12.26 -17.99
C THR A 275 8.80 10.98 -17.40
N GLY A 276 8.37 10.05 -18.24
CA GLY A 276 7.72 8.80 -17.85
C GLY A 276 6.21 8.91 -17.69
N LEU A 277 5.57 9.99 -18.17
CA LEU A 277 4.10 10.12 -18.13
C LEU A 277 3.45 9.37 -19.30
N PRO A 278 2.32 8.68 -19.10
CA PRO A 278 1.59 8.01 -20.17
C PRO A 278 0.93 9.06 -21.08
N VAL A 279 1.21 9.01 -22.39
CA VAL A 279 0.76 10.04 -23.35
C VAL A 279 -0.04 9.50 -24.54
N LYS A 280 0.14 8.23 -24.91
CA LYS A 280 -0.62 7.58 -25.99
C LYS A 280 -0.94 6.12 -25.62
N LEU A 281 -2.03 5.62 -26.17
CA LEU A 281 -2.52 4.26 -25.94
C LEU A 281 -2.86 3.58 -27.27
N LYS A 282 -2.62 2.28 -27.33
CA LYS A 282 -3.16 1.38 -28.35
C LYS A 282 -3.87 0.21 -27.66
N ILE A 283 -5.07 -0.12 -28.12
CA ILE A 283 -5.85 -1.26 -27.68
C ILE A 283 -5.56 -2.41 -28.67
N VAL A 284 -5.28 -3.60 -28.14
CA VAL A 284 -4.93 -4.79 -28.93
C VAL A 284 -5.75 -5.99 -28.46
N ASP A 285 -5.77 -7.06 -29.27
CA ASP A 285 -6.42 -8.34 -28.93
C ASP A 285 -7.95 -8.33 -28.86
N PHE A 286 -8.62 -7.99 -29.97
CA PHE A 286 -10.09 -7.90 -30.05
C PHE A 286 -10.78 -9.26 -30.29
N GLN A 287 -10.19 -10.36 -29.83
CA GLN A 287 -10.64 -11.72 -30.15
C GLN A 287 -12.07 -12.02 -29.70
N ILE A 288 -12.44 -11.50 -28.52
CA ILE A 288 -13.75 -11.70 -27.92
C ILE A 288 -14.64 -10.45 -28.00
N ALA A 289 -14.23 -9.44 -28.78
CA ALA A 289 -15.03 -8.23 -28.97
C ALA A 289 -16.43 -8.57 -29.47
N GLN A 290 -17.45 -7.86 -29.00
CA GLN A 290 -18.85 -8.13 -29.32
C GLN A 290 -19.70 -6.88 -29.18
N TYR A 291 -20.95 -6.95 -29.65
CA TYR A 291 -21.90 -5.85 -29.55
C TYR A 291 -22.65 -5.93 -28.22
N GLU A 292 -22.36 -5.01 -27.28
CA GLU A 292 -22.92 -5.04 -25.93
C GLU A 292 -22.83 -3.66 -25.24
N SER A 293 -23.33 -3.55 -24.00
CA SER A 293 -23.19 -2.35 -23.17
C SER A 293 -21.73 -1.97 -22.91
N VAL A 294 -21.39 -0.70 -23.13
CA VAL A 294 -20.04 -0.13 -22.93
C VAL A 294 -19.54 -0.22 -21.48
N ILE A 295 -20.45 -0.49 -20.54
CA ILE A 295 -20.14 -0.68 -19.12
C ILE A 295 -19.32 -1.94 -18.88
N HIS A 296 -19.43 -2.97 -19.73
CA HIS A 296 -18.66 -4.21 -19.57
C HIS A 296 -17.15 -3.93 -19.53
N ASP A 297 -16.62 -3.24 -20.53
CA ASP A 297 -15.21 -2.86 -20.60
C ASP A 297 -14.80 -1.92 -19.47
N LEU A 298 -15.65 -0.94 -19.14
CA LEU A 298 -15.35 0.02 -18.07
C LEU A 298 -15.18 -0.67 -16.71
N ILE A 299 -16.14 -1.49 -16.31
CA ILE A 299 -16.12 -2.14 -15.01
C ILE A 299 -15.02 -3.21 -14.98
N PHE A 300 -14.85 -3.96 -16.07
CA PHE A 300 -13.78 -4.94 -16.15
C PHE A 300 -12.40 -4.30 -16.03
N LEU A 301 -12.12 -3.19 -16.74
CA LEU A 301 -10.87 -2.46 -16.61
C LEU A 301 -10.63 -1.97 -15.18
N LEU A 302 -11.65 -1.32 -14.58
CA LEU A 302 -11.55 -0.76 -13.22
C LEU A 302 -11.24 -1.85 -12.18
N LEU A 303 -11.88 -3.02 -12.28
CA LEU A 303 -11.69 -4.11 -11.33
C LEU A 303 -10.41 -4.93 -11.57
N SER A 304 -9.98 -5.08 -12.83
CA SER A 304 -8.87 -5.97 -13.18
C SER A 304 -7.50 -5.30 -13.19
N SER A 305 -7.45 -3.98 -13.40
CA SER A 305 -6.22 -3.32 -13.85
C SER A 305 -5.86 -2.04 -13.10
N VAL A 306 -6.75 -1.44 -12.32
CA VAL A 306 -6.50 -0.19 -11.58
C VAL A 306 -6.04 -0.52 -10.16
N ASP A 307 -5.08 0.26 -9.64
CA ASP A 307 -4.62 0.11 -8.26
C ASP A 307 -5.79 0.29 -7.28
N THR A 308 -5.92 -0.61 -6.29
CA THR A 308 -7.06 -0.62 -5.37
C THR A 308 -7.22 0.70 -4.62
N SER A 309 -6.12 1.31 -4.16
CA SER A 309 -6.18 2.59 -3.44
C SER A 309 -6.66 3.72 -4.34
N VAL A 310 -6.18 3.74 -5.59
CA VAL A 310 -6.61 4.71 -6.60
C VAL A 310 -8.08 4.52 -6.96
N LEU A 311 -8.53 3.27 -7.10
CA LEU A 311 -9.91 2.93 -7.40
C LEU A 311 -10.86 3.36 -6.28
N GLU A 312 -10.54 3.04 -5.03
CA GLU A 312 -11.36 3.41 -3.86
C GLU A 312 -11.53 4.92 -3.74
N GLU A 313 -10.45 5.69 -3.95
CA GLU A 313 -10.49 7.15 -3.88
C GLU A 313 -11.23 7.80 -5.06
N ASN A 314 -11.25 7.15 -6.23
CA ASN A 314 -11.66 7.80 -7.49
C ASN A 314 -12.78 7.08 -8.25
N TYR A 315 -13.41 6.04 -7.71
CA TYR A 315 -14.41 5.23 -8.42
C TYR A 315 -15.47 6.07 -9.15
N TYR A 316 -16.18 6.94 -8.43
CA TYR A 316 -17.20 7.80 -9.01
C TYR A 316 -16.62 8.87 -9.95
N ASN A 317 -15.39 9.33 -9.68
CA ASN A 317 -14.68 10.26 -10.57
C ASN A 317 -14.37 9.59 -11.91
N PHE A 318 -13.94 8.33 -11.92
CA PHE A 318 -13.69 7.56 -13.14
C PHE A 318 -14.97 7.36 -13.96
N LEU A 319 -16.08 7.00 -13.31
CA LEU A 319 -17.36 6.88 -13.99
C LEU A 319 -17.77 8.20 -14.67
N ARG A 320 -17.56 9.33 -13.99
CA ARG A 320 -17.84 10.67 -14.53
C ARG A 320 -16.89 11.05 -15.66
N MET A 321 -15.58 10.85 -15.48
CA MET A 321 -14.56 11.16 -16.50
C MET A 321 -14.80 10.37 -17.79
N TYR A 322 -15.09 9.08 -17.68
CA TYR A 322 -15.46 8.25 -18.82
C TYR A 322 -16.71 8.79 -19.51
N TYR A 323 -17.78 9.06 -18.76
CA TYR A 323 -19.03 9.60 -19.32
C TYR A 323 -18.80 10.93 -20.06
N GLU A 324 -18.07 11.87 -19.44
CA GLU A 324 -17.78 13.17 -20.05
C GLU A 324 -16.95 13.05 -21.33
N ALA A 325 -15.95 12.15 -21.34
CA ALA A 325 -15.16 11.86 -22.54
C ALA A 325 -16.01 11.18 -23.64
N PHE A 326 -16.92 10.28 -23.26
CA PHE A 326 -17.81 9.56 -24.17
C PHE A 326 -18.79 10.52 -24.84
N ILE A 327 -19.42 11.41 -24.07
CA ILE A 327 -20.32 12.45 -24.59
C ILE A 327 -19.58 13.42 -25.50
N ARG A 328 -18.34 13.79 -25.14
CA ARG A 328 -17.49 14.63 -25.98
C ARG A 328 -17.23 13.98 -27.34
N ALA A 329 -16.84 12.70 -27.36
CA ALA A 329 -16.58 11.96 -28.59
C ALA A 329 -17.84 11.85 -29.48
N LEU A 330 -19.02 11.62 -28.90
CA LEU A 330 -20.29 11.65 -29.65
C LEU A 330 -20.58 13.03 -30.27
N LYS A 331 -20.36 14.11 -29.52
CA LYS A 331 -20.55 15.49 -30.00
C LYS A 331 -19.57 15.85 -31.13
N GLU A 332 -18.30 15.46 -30.99
CA GLU A 332 -17.27 15.65 -32.03
C GLU A 332 -17.63 14.90 -33.31
N ALA A 333 -18.27 13.73 -33.20
CA ALA A 333 -18.85 13.01 -34.33
C ALA A 333 -20.21 13.57 -34.80
N ASN A 334 -20.63 14.76 -34.33
CA ASN A 334 -21.91 15.41 -34.59
C ASN A 334 -23.15 14.51 -34.36
N VAL A 335 -23.17 13.77 -33.24
CA VAL A 335 -24.33 13.01 -32.76
C VAL A 335 -25.12 13.86 -31.75
N ASN A 336 -26.46 13.83 -31.83
CA ASN A 336 -27.30 14.45 -30.79
C ASN A 336 -27.19 13.65 -29.48
N THR A 337 -26.77 14.31 -28.40
CA THR A 337 -26.57 13.67 -27.08
C THR A 337 -27.70 13.91 -26.08
N SER A 338 -28.87 14.38 -26.52
CA SER A 338 -30.00 14.66 -25.61
C SER A 338 -30.49 13.43 -24.84
N GLU A 339 -30.36 12.24 -25.44
CA GLU A 339 -30.77 10.96 -24.84
C GLU A 339 -29.69 10.35 -23.91
N TYR A 340 -28.54 11.00 -23.76
CA TYR A 340 -27.38 10.46 -23.06
C TYR A 340 -27.13 11.23 -21.75
N ASN A 341 -28.07 11.17 -20.82
CA ASN A 341 -27.89 11.83 -19.52
C ASN A 341 -27.10 10.96 -18.52
N TYR A 342 -26.55 11.61 -17.50
CA TYR A 342 -25.68 10.96 -16.53
C TYR A 342 -26.44 10.00 -15.58
N GLU A 343 -27.72 10.26 -15.34
CA GLU A 343 -28.53 9.43 -14.43
C GLU A 343 -28.83 8.07 -15.08
N ASP A 344 -29.28 8.05 -16.33
CA ASP A 344 -29.51 6.83 -17.11
C ASP A 344 -28.21 6.04 -17.32
N TYR A 345 -27.08 6.74 -17.48
CA TYR A 345 -25.76 6.11 -17.50
C TYR A 345 -25.45 5.39 -16.17
N LEU A 346 -25.71 6.01 -15.02
CA LEU A 346 -25.49 5.36 -13.73
C LEU A 346 -26.45 4.18 -13.50
N GLN A 347 -27.68 4.25 -14.00
CA GLN A 347 -28.61 3.11 -13.97
C GLN A 347 -28.08 1.94 -14.80
N GLU A 348 -27.52 2.22 -15.98
CA GLU A 348 -26.87 1.20 -16.81
C GLU A 348 -25.62 0.62 -16.11
N VAL A 349 -24.83 1.46 -15.43
CA VAL A 349 -23.71 1.00 -14.58
C VAL A 349 -24.21 0.03 -13.52
N GLN A 350 -25.25 0.38 -12.78
CA GLN A 350 -25.82 -0.47 -11.74
C GLN A 350 -26.36 -1.80 -12.29
N ARG A 351 -26.93 -1.79 -13.50
CA ARG A 351 -27.47 -2.98 -14.17
C ARG A 351 -26.35 -3.94 -14.61
N VAL A 352 -25.27 -3.42 -15.17
CA VAL A 352 -24.25 -4.22 -15.87
C VAL A 352 -23.05 -4.56 -14.98
N ALA A 353 -22.65 -3.68 -14.05
CA ALA A 353 -21.47 -3.87 -13.22
C ALA A 353 -21.41 -5.21 -12.47
N PRO A 354 -22.52 -5.72 -11.88
CA PRO A 354 -22.50 -7.02 -11.20
C PRO A 354 -22.07 -8.18 -12.11
N LEU A 355 -22.36 -8.12 -13.41
CA LEU A 355 -21.99 -9.16 -14.38
C LEU A 355 -20.48 -9.24 -14.61
N GLN A 356 -19.72 -8.18 -14.35
CA GLN A 356 -18.28 -8.17 -14.60
C GLN A 356 -17.44 -8.59 -13.40
N VAL A 357 -18.04 -8.72 -12.20
CA VAL A 357 -17.33 -9.17 -11.01
C VAL A 357 -16.79 -10.60 -11.18
N PRO A 358 -17.57 -11.61 -11.63
CA PRO A 358 -17.05 -12.96 -11.83
C PRO A 358 -15.96 -13.01 -12.90
N HIS A 359 -16.11 -12.22 -13.97
CA HIS A 359 -15.15 -12.13 -15.05
C HIS A 359 -13.81 -11.56 -14.55
N ALA A 360 -13.84 -10.45 -13.80
CA ALA A 360 -12.65 -9.86 -13.19
C ALA A 360 -11.99 -10.85 -12.22
N LEU A 361 -12.76 -11.48 -11.32
CA LEU A 361 -12.24 -12.49 -10.38
C LEU A 361 -11.54 -13.65 -11.09
N PHE A 362 -12.11 -14.14 -12.20
CA PHE A 362 -11.52 -15.21 -13.00
C PHE A 362 -10.20 -14.77 -13.67
N MET A 363 -10.16 -13.56 -14.24
CA MET A 363 -9.01 -13.06 -15.00
C MET A 363 -7.88 -12.53 -14.11
N THR A 364 -8.19 -12.05 -12.92
CA THR A 364 -7.17 -11.69 -11.90
C THR A 364 -6.61 -12.91 -11.19
N LYS A 365 -7.10 -14.13 -11.48
CA LYS A 365 -6.39 -15.34 -11.10
C LYS A 365 -5.07 -15.38 -11.87
N SER A 366 -3.99 -15.36 -11.13
CA SER A 366 -2.68 -15.67 -11.66
C SER A 366 -2.67 -17.10 -12.23
N ALA A 367 -2.62 -17.20 -13.57
CA ALA A 367 -2.52 -18.45 -14.32
C ALA A 367 -1.20 -19.21 -14.08
N ASP A 368 -0.26 -18.58 -13.40
CA ASP A 368 0.90 -19.20 -12.83
C ASP A 368 0.51 -19.49 -11.39
N GLY A 369 0.55 -20.77 -10.96
CA GLY A 369 0.34 -21.24 -9.58
C GLY A 369 1.24 -20.51 -8.58
N THR A 370 0.96 -19.25 -8.40
CA THR A 370 1.62 -18.28 -7.58
C THR A 370 1.11 -18.63 -6.22
N LEU A 371 2.02 -19.19 -5.43
CA LEU A 371 2.29 -18.66 -4.10
C LEU A 371 1.52 -17.36 -3.94
N LEU A 372 0.40 -17.38 -3.20
CA LEU A 372 -0.19 -16.18 -2.62
C LEU A 372 1.00 -15.32 -2.24
N ASP A 373 1.18 -14.17 -2.90
CA ASP A 373 2.28 -13.26 -2.62
C ASP A 373 1.95 -12.58 -1.29
N LYS A 374 1.94 -13.42 -0.26
CA LYS A 374 1.63 -13.09 1.10
C LYS A 374 2.96 -12.60 1.61
N ARG A 375 3.05 -11.30 1.82
CA ARG A 375 4.23 -10.76 2.47
C ARG A 375 4.18 -11.30 3.89
N LEU A 376 5.21 -12.06 4.22
CA LEU A 376 5.41 -12.61 5.55
C LEU A 376 6.61 -11.90 6.16
N VAL A 377 6.55 -11.70 7.46
CA VAL A 377 7.69 -11.23 8.24
C VAL A 377 8.41 -12.45 8.78
N ALA A 378 9.64 -12.65 8.33
CA ALA A 378 10.55 -13.63 8.89
C ALA A 378 11.52 -12.93 9.85
N LYS A 379 11.41 -13.22 11.14
CA LYS A 379 12.38 -12.80 12.15
C LYS A 379 13.43 -13.89 12.33
N VAL A 380 14.70 -13.51 12.34
CA VAL A 380 15.86 -14.39 12.54
C VAL A 380 16.81 -13.78 13.56
N PRO A 381 17.54 -14.58 14.35
CA PRO A 381 18.50 -14.04 15.31
C PRO A 381 19.69 -13.38 14.61
N PRO A 382 20.39 -12.44 15.27
CA PRO A 382 21.59 -11.83 14.70
C PRO A 382 22.68 -12.90 14.49
N THR A 383 23.52 -12.75 13.46
CA THR A 383 24.62 -13.71 13.20
C THR A 383 25.94 -13.30 13.86
N ASP A 384 26.09 -12.01 14.18
CA ASP A 384 27.27 -11.46 14.85
C ASP A 384 27.31 -11.90 16.32
N LEU A 385 28.49 -12.34 16.78
CA LEU A 385 28.66 -12.88 18.14
C LEU A 385 28.47 -11.81 19.23
N LYS A 386 28.81 -10.54 18.98
CA LYS A 386 28.58 -9.43 19.91
C LYS A 386 27.09 -9.25 20.14
N TYR A 387 26.30 -9.21 19.05
CA TYR A 387 24.85 -9.07 19.14
C TYR A 387 24.16 -10.33 19.65
N TRP A 388 24.67 -11.52 19.32
CA TRP A 388 24.19 -12.78 19.89
C TRP A 388 24.30 -12.78 21.41
N LYS A 389 25.47 -12.38 21.95
CA LYS A 389 25.69 -12.30 23.40
C LYS A 389 24.80 -11.26 24.09
N PHE A 390 24.49 -10.16 23.40
CA PHE A 390 23.64 -9.11 23.94
C PHE A 390 22.15 -9.49 23.93
N ILE A 391 21.65 -10.01 22.81
CA ILE A 391 20.23 -10.37 22.61
C ILE A 391 19.89 -11.71 23.26
N GLN A 392 20.85 -12.63 23.39
CA GLN A 392 20.66 -13.98 23.95
C GLN A 392 19.48 -14.75 23.31
N PRO A 393 19.55 -15.05 21.99
CA PRO A 393 18.49 -15.74 21.24
C PRO A 393 17.97 -17.03 21.90
N GLU A 394 18.82 -17.74 22.63
CA GLU A 394 18.48 -18.95 23.39
C GLU A 394 17.36 -18.70 24.40
N ARG A 395 17.15 -17.44 24.81
CA ARG A 395 16.06 -17.02 25.69
C ARG A 395 14.99 -16.26 24.93
N THR A 396 15.37 -15.29 24.11
CA THR A 396 14.46 -14.30 23.51
C THR A 396 13.65 -14.86 22.35
N CYS A 397 14.26 -15.68 21.49
CA CYS A 397 13.52 -16.40 20.45
C CYS A 397 12.53 -17.40 21.07
N LEU A 398 12.92 -18.09 22.16
CA LEU A 398 12.01 -19.01 22.84
C LEU A 398 10.83 -18.29 23.49
N ALA A 399 11.06 -17.12 24.11
CA ALA A 399 9.99 -16.30 24.68
C ALA A 399 9.02 -15.80 23.60
N GLU A 400 9.53 -15.23 22.51
CA GLU A 400 8.69 -14.71 21.42
C GLU A 400 7.92 -15.84 20.73
N ASN A 401 8.55 -16.99 20.43
CA ASN A 401 7.87 -18.14 19.85
C ASN A 401 6.74 -18.65 20.76
N ALA A 402 6.98 -18.71 22.08
CA ALA A 402 5.98 -19.17 23.05
C ALA A 402 4.75 -18.25 23.12
N ILE A 403 4.88 -16.95 22.83
CA ILE A 403 3.73 -16.04 22.72
C ILE A 403 2.77 -16.54 21.64
N TYR A 404 3.30 -16.83 20.45
CA TYR A 404 2.49 -17.19 19.29
C TYR A 404 2.07 -18.66 19.27
N GLU A 405 2.94 -19.58 19.68
CA GLU A 405 2.69 -21.02 19.63
C GLU A 405 1.85 -21.53 20.80
N ILE A 406 1.95 -20.89 21.97
CA ILE A 406 1.41 -21.42 23.22
C ILE A 406 0.44 -20.44 23.86
N LEU A 407 0.88 -19.22 24.14
CA LEU A 407 0.07 -18.26 24.92
C LEU A 407 -1.15 -17.80 24.12
N ALA A 408 -0.97 -17.28 22.90
CA ALA A 408 -2.06 -16.75 22.09
C ALA A 408 -3.18 -17.79 21.83
N PRO A 409 -2.89 -19.05 21.42
CA PRO A 409 -3.93 -20.09 21.33
C PRO A 409 -4.61 -20.39 22.67
N ALA A 410 -3.86 -20.39 23.78
CA ALA A 410 -4.44 -20.62 25.10
C ALA A 410 -5.38 -19.49 25.54
N LEU A 411 -5.09 -18.23 25.18
CA LEU A 411 -5.95 -17.08 25.44
C LEU A 411 -7.21 -17.11 24.56
N ILE A 412 -7.11 -17.53 23.30
CA ILE A 412 -8.27 -17.74 22.42
C ILE A 412 -9.19 -18.79 23.03
N ALA A 413 -8.66 -19.98 23.36
CA ALA A 413 -9.44 -21.06 23.96
C ALA A 413 -10.10 -20.64 25.28
N LEU A 414 -9.41 -19.84 26.10
CA LEU A 414 -9.97 -19.30 27.35
C LEU A 414 -11.18 -18.39 27.11
N GLN A 415 -11.14 -17.57 26.06
CA GLN A 415 -12.23 -16.65 25.70
C GLN A 415 -13.40 -17.40 25.04
N GLU A 416 -13.12 -18.41 24.21
CA GLU A 416 -14.13 -19.30 23.62
C GLU A 416 -14.89 -20.07 24.70
N GLU A 417 -14.19 -20.63 25.69
CA GLU A 417 -14.79 -21.32 26.84
C GLU A 417 -15.65 -20.39 27.72
N ALA A 418 -15.32 -19.10 27.74
CA ALA A 418 -16.12 -18.08 28.40
C ALA A 418 -17.33 -17.61 27.57
N GLY A 419 -17.50 -18.11 26.34
CA GLY A 419 -18.60 -17.74 25.45
C GLY A 419 -18.46 -16.36 24.82
N ILE A 420 -17.24 -15.82 24.72
CA ILE A 420 -16.99 -14.51 24.11
C ILE A 420 -17.00 -14.65 22.57
N PRO A 421 -17.88 -13.90 21.84
CA PRO A 421 -17.92 -13.92 20.38
C PRO A 421 -16.58 -13.54 19.75
N LYS A 422 -16.21 -14.17 18.62
CA LYS A 422 -14.89 -14.03 17.97
C LYS A 422 -14.52 -12.56 17.70
N GLU A 423 -15.48 -11.74 17.29
CA GLU A 423 -15.34 -10.32 17.01
C GLU A 423 -15.10 -9.44 18.26
N MET A 424 -15.38 -9.97 19.46
CA MET A 424 -15.15 -9.30 20.75
C MET A 424 -13.91 -9.84 21.48
N GLN A 425 -13.25 -10.86 20.94
CA GLN A 425 -12.06 -11.44 21.55
C GLN A 425 -10.87 -10.47 21.40
N PHE A 426 -9.92 -10.60 22.33
CA PHE A 426 -8.64 -9.90 22.25
C PHE A 426 -7.89 -10.30 20.98
N ASP A 427 -7.66 -9.33 20.09
CA ASP A 427 -6.99 -9.51 18.81
C ASP A 427 -5.69 -8.69 18.73
N GLY A 428 -4.83 -8.82 19.74
CA GLY A 428 -3.59 -8.04 19.85
C GLY A 428 -2.35 -8.66 19.17
N PHE A 429 -2.44 -9.88 18.64
CA PHE A 429 -1.28 -10.59 18.06
C PHE A 429 -1.34 -10.61 16.53
N ALA A 430 -0.16 -10.58 15.89
CA ALA A 430 -0.03 -10.92 14.48
C ALA A 430 -0.31 -12.42 14.25
N LYS A 431 -0.88 -12.75 13.10
CA LYS A 431 -1.09 -14.13 12.65
C LYS A 431 0.24 -14.86 12.53
N TYR A 432 0.31 -16.02 13.16
CA TYR A 432 1.48 -16.90 13.20
C TYR A 432 1.42 -17.97 12.10
N PHE A 433 2.52 -18.16 11.37
CA PHE A 433 2.64 -19.16 10.28
C PHE A 433 3.55 -20.32 10.63
N GLY A 434 4.47 -20.14 11.58
CA GLY A 434 5.43 -21.17 11.96
C GLY A 434 6.68 -20.58 12.59
N SER A 435 7.37 -21.39 13.37
CA SER A 435 8.70 -21.09 13.88
C SER A 435 9.58 -22.34 13.87
N ARG A 436 10.89 -22.11 13.99
CA ARG A 436 11.91 -23.13 14.14
C ARG A 436 13.02 -22.55 15.01
N ILE A 437 13.61 -23.37 15.87
CA ILE A 437 14.76 -22.98 16.71
C ILE A 437 16.11 -23.47 16.17
N SER A 438 16.11 -24.48 15.29
CA SER A 438 17.31 -25.07 14.67
C SER A 438 16.93 -25.91 13.46
N LEU A 439 17.85 -26.11 12.50
CA LEU A 439 17.68 -27.11 11.42
C LEU A 439 17.68 -28.55 11.92
N SER A 440 18.24 -28.81 13.10
CA SER A 440 18.24 -30.15 13.69
C SER A 440 16.91 -30.41 14.42
N PRO A 441 16.10 -31.40 14.00
CA PRO A 441 14.80 -31.68 14.62
C PRO A 441 14.88 -32.11 16.10
N LYS A 442 16.07 -32.43 16.60
CA LYS A 442 16.32 -32.85 17.99
C LYS A 442 17.03 -31.79 18.84
N ALA A 443 17.32 -30.62 18.28
CA ALA A 443 17.97 -29.54 19.02
C ALA A 443 17.07 -29.06 20.16
N LYS A 444 17.69 -28.79 21.31
CA LYS A 444 17.04 -28.17 22.48
C LYS A 444 17.43 -26.70 22.66
N THR A 445 18.30 -26.19 21.80
CA THR A 445 18.91 -24.86 21.87
C THR A 445 18.70 -24.14 20.55
N VAL A 446 18.55 -22.82 20.62
CA VAL A 446 18.44 -21.94 19.46
C VAL A 446 19.79 -21.88 18.75
N ASP A 447 19.80 -21.97 17.43
CA ASP A 447 20.98 -21.72 16.59
C ASP A 447 20.71 -20.60 15.57
N ARG A 448 21.69 -20.37 14.69
CA ARG A 448 21.63 -19.29 13.69
C ARG A 448 20.55 -19.48 12.62
N ASP A 449 19.99 -20.67 12.51
CA ASP A 449 18.94 -21.01 11.55
C ASP A 449 17.54 -20.92 12.15
N ALA A 450 17.42 -20.42 13.38
CA ALA A 450 16.14 -20.12 14.00
C ALA A 450 15.37 -19.06 13.20
N ILE A 451 14.05 -19.22 13.13
CA ILE A 451 13.15 -18.33 12.39
C ILE A 451 11.77 -18.31 13.03
N LEU A 452 11.14 -17.14 13.04
CA LEU A 452 9.73 -16.95 13.36
C LEU A 452 9.05 -16.28 12.16
N VAL A 453 7.96 -16.86 11.68
CA VAL A 453 7.21 -16.39 10.51
C VAL A 453 5.84 -15.90 10.93
N LEU A 454 5.57 -14.61 10.68
CA LEU A 454 4.34 -13.91 11.01
C LEU A 454 3.73 -13.26 9.77
N GLU A 455 2.47 -12.86 9.83
CA GLU A 455 1.89 -11.99 8.79
C GLU A 455 2.61 -10.65 8.72
N ASP A 456 2.73 -10.10 7.51
CA ASP A 456 3.04 -8.69 7.34
C ASP A 456 1.78 -7.86 7.60
N LEU A 457 1.72 -7.24 8.78
CA LEU A 457 0.59 -6.40 9.20
C LEU A 457 0.34 -5.20 8.26
N ARG A 458 1.31 -4.80 7.44
CA ARG A 458 1.13 -3.75 6.43
C ARG A 458 0.15 -4.16 5.32
N ASP A 459 0.06 -5.46 5.01
CA ASP A 459 -0.93 -6.00 4.05
C ASP A 459 -2.37 -5.85 4.59
N ALA A 460 -2.53 -5.82 5.91
CA ALA A 460 -3.80 -5.59 6.59
C ALA A 460 -4.04 -4.11 6.95
N ASN A 461 -3.28 -3.18 6.34
CA ASN A 461 -3.35 -1.73 6.53
C ASN A 461 -3.04 -1.25 7.97
N TYR A 462 -2.26 -2.01 8.73
CA TYR A 462 -1.71 -1.51 10.00
C TYR A 462 -0.49 -0.63 9.74
N VAL A 463 -0.42 0.49 10.46
CA VAL A 463 0.67 1.46 10.37
C VAL A 463 1.43 1.48 11.70
N PRO A 464 2.77 1.40 11.70
CA PRO A 464 3.55 1.48 12.93
C PRO A 464 3.46 2.89 13.54
N GLY A 465 3.63 2.97 14.86
CA GLY A 465 3.84 4.25 15.53
C GLY A 465 5.05 5.00 14.98
N GLN A 466 5.03 6.33 15.10
CA GLN A 466 6.11 7.19 14.60
C GLN A 466 7.10 7.49 15.73
N ARG A 467 8.34 7.00 15.61
CA ARG A 467 9.39 7.11 16.64
C ARG A 467 9.50 8.47 17.34
N LEU A 468 9.46 9.57 16.58
CA LEU A 468 9.63 10.94 17.09
C LEU A 468 8.31 11.65 17.41
N ARG A 469 7.17 10.98 17.28
CA ARG A 469 5.85 11.55 17.52
C ARG A 469 5.17 10.79 18.66
N PRO A 470 5.09 11.41 19.86
CA PRO A 470 4.38 10.78 20.96
C PRO A 470 2.88 10.67 20.64
N PHE A 471 2.23 9.66 21.24
CA PHE A 471 0.81 9.40 21.04
C PHE A 471 -0.07 10.50 21.63
N ASP A 472 -1.15 10.78 20.91
CA ASP A 472 -2.26 11.57 21.42
C ASP A 472 -3.16 10.76 22.36
N LEU A 473 -4.23 11.38 22.86
CA LEU A 473 -5.08 10.78 23.88
C LEU A 473 -5.83 9.56 23.35
N LEU A 474 -6.25 9.56 22.08
CA LEU A 474 -7.04 8.47 21.50
C LEU A 474 -6.18 7.25 21.27
N HIS A 475 -4.97 7.42 20.71
CA HIS A 475 -3.99 6.34 20.59
C HIS A 475 -3.64 5.75 21.96
N THR A 476 -3.41 6.62 22.96
CA THR A 476 -3.09 6.20 24.33
C THR A 476 -4.22 5.35 24.92
N GLN A 477 -5.48 5.76 24.74
CA GLN A 477 -6.63 5.01 25.23
C GLN A 477 -6.76 3.63 24.59
N VAL A 478 -6.49 3.50 23.28
CA VAL A 478 -6.50 2.20 22.58
C VAL A 478 -5.42 1.28 23.13
N VAL A 479 -4.19 1.78 23.28
CA VAL A 479 -3.07 0.98 23.83
C VAL A 479 -3.36 0.50 25.23
N LEU A 480 -3.86 1.37 26.12
CA LEU A 480 -4.16 0.97 27.50
C LEU A 480 -5.25 -0.10 27.59
N LYS A 481 -6.25 -0.09 26.68
CA LYS A 481 -7.28 -1.13 26.63
C LYS A 481 -6.70 -2.48 26.20
N TYR A 482 -5.94 -2.52 25.11
CA TYR A 482 -5.31 -3.75 24.61
C TYR A 482 -4.26 -4.31 25.59
N MET A 483 -3.45 -3.44 26.20
CA MET A 483 -2.50 -3.82 27.24
C MET A 483 -3.22 -4.43 28.46
N ALA A 484 -4.31 -3.80 28.91
CA ALA A 484 -5.11 -4.32 30.02
C ALA A 484 -5.72 -5.68 29.70
N GLN A 485 -6.22 -5.88 28.47
CA GLN A 485 -6.76 -7.15 28.00
C GLN A 485 -5.70 -8.25 27.99
N PHE A 486 -4.54 -7.98 27.39
CA PHE A 486 -3.41 -8.93 27.34
C PHE A 486 -2.99 -9.39 28.75
N HIS A 487 -2.80 -8.44 29.67
CA HIS A 487 -2.42 -8.71 31.05
C HIS A 487 -3.49 -9.50 31.81
N ALA A 488 -4.75 -9.09 31.72
CA ALA A 488 -5.88 -9.72 32.41
C ALA A 488 -6.12 -11.16 31.91
N LEU A 489 -6.09 -11.39 30.60
CA LEU A 489 -6.30 -12.72 30.03
C LEU A 489 -5.23 -13.71 30.46
N THR A 490 -3.98 -13.26 30.55
CA THR A 490 -2.87 -14.11 31.03
C THR A 490 -2.99 -14.42 32.52
N ILE A 491 -3.44 -13.47 33.34
CA ILE A 491 -3.79 -13.74 34.75
C ILE A 491 -4.95 -14.72 34.85
N ALA A 492 -5.97 -14.56 34.03
CA ALA A 492 -7.11 -15.46 33.99
C ALA A 492 -6.68 -16.89 33.60
N LEU A 493 -5.74 -17.03 32.66
CA LEU A 493 -5.15 -18.33 32.31
C LEU A 493 -4.43 -18.96 33.51
N ARG A 494 -3.61 -18.19 34.23
CA ARG A 494 -2.95 -18.63 35.47
C ARG A 494 -3.95 -19.11 36.53
N LEU A 495 -5.05 -18.39 36.72
CA LEU A 495 -6.04 -18.69 37.77
C LEU A 495 -6.98 -19.83 37.39
N LYS A 496 -7.48 -19.87 36.16
CA LYS A 496 -8.45 -20.88 35.70
C LYS A 496 -7.79 -22.17 35.22
N LYS A 497 -6.57 -22.09 34.69
CA LYS A 497 -5.82 -23.23 34.14
C LYS A 497 -4.39 -23.26 34.69
N PRO A 498 -4.20 -23.32 36.02
CA PRO A 498 -2.88 -23.21 36.65
C PRO A 498 -1.89 -24.27 36.14
N LYS A 499 -2.35 -25.51 35.93
CA LYS A 499 -1.48 -26.56 35.38
C LYS A 499 -0.98 -26.23 33.98
N VAL A 500 -1.82 -25.68 33.11
CA VAL A 500 -1.41 -25.28 31.75
C VAL A 500 -0.42 -24.12 31.84
N PHE A 501 -0.74 -23.11 32.65
CA PHE A 501 0.12 -21.96 32.82
C PHE A 501 1.49 -22.35 33.37
N GLU A 502 1.57 -23.05 34.49
CA GLU A 502 2.84 -23.38 35.16
C GLU A 502 3.71 -24.35 34.35
N THR A 503 3.12 -25.29 33.60
CA THR A 503 3.90 -26.32 32.88
C THR A 503 4.18 -25.98 31.42
N LYS A 504 3.31 -25.20 30.75
CA LYS A 504 3.43 -24.91 29.32
C LYS A 504 3.75 -23.46 29.00
N VAL A 505 3.40 -22.50 29.87
CA VAL A 505 3.56 -21.06 29.59
C VAL A 505 4.70 -20.49 30.41
N ARG A 506 4.59 -20.53 31.74
CA ARG A 506 5.52 -19.93 32.72
C ARG A 506 7.00 -20.18 32.43
N PRO A 507 7.46 -21.39 32.04
CA PRO A 507 8.88 -21.66 31.83
C PRO A 507 9.53 -20.83 30.72
N PHE A 508 8.74 -20.30 29.76
CA PHE A 508 9.23 -19.44 28.68
C PHE A 508 9.27 -17.96 29.06
N PHE A 509 8.80 -17.58 30.25
CA PHE A 509 8.68 -16.19 30.68
C PHE A 509 9.35 -15.94 32.03
N ASP A 510 10.22 -16.83 32.51
CA ASP A 510 11.00 -16.52 33.70
C ASP A 510 11.82 -15.25 33.51
N LYS A 511 11.70 -14.36 34.51
CA LYS A 511 12.40 -13.08 34.56
C LYS A 511 13.90 -13.31 34.51
N PHE A 512 14.59 -12.51 33.71
CA PHE A 512 15.99 -12.74 33.39
C PHE A 512 16.79 -11.42 33.34
N ASP A 513 18.05 -11.47 33.81
CA ASP A 513 18.97 -10.34 33.73
C ASP A 513 19.69 -10.31 32.38
N TRP A 514 19.15 -9.51 31.46
CA TRP A 514 19.71 -9.21 30.13
C TRP A 514 21.18 -8.81 30.17
N HIS A 515 21.63 -8.23 31.29
CA HIS A 515 22.94 -7.64 31.43
C HIS A 515 23.93 -8.50 32.20
N ALA A 516 23.50 -9.66 32.73
CA ALA A 516 24.38 -10.60 33.43
C ALA A 516 25.49 -11.13 32.51
N ALA A 517 25.18 -11.32 31.22
CA ALA A 517 26.13 -11.80 30.21
C ALA A 517 26.98 -10.67 29.57
N ALA A 518 26.69 -9.40 29.88
CA ALA A 518 27.35 -8.22 29.30
C ALA A 518 27.54 -7.09 30.35
N PRO A 519 28.36 -7.30 31.40
CA PRO A 519 28.56 -6.33 32.46
C PRO A 519 29.15 -5.00 31.97
N GLU A 520 29.94 -5.02 30.88
CA GLU A 520 30.45 -3.80 30.27
C GLU A 520 29.33 -2.94 29.66
N ALA A 521 28.33 -3.56 29.02
CA ALA A 521 27.19 -2.86 28.45
C ALA A 521 26.36 -2.16 29.53
N LYS A 522 26.14 -2.83 30.67
CA LYS A 522 25.49 -2.23 31.85
C LYS A 522 26.23 -1.01 32.37
N ALA A 523 27.55 -1.10 32.50
CA ALA A 523 28.38 0.01 32.95
C ALA A 523 28.30 1.21 31.98
N THR A 524 28.35 0.94 30.68
CA THR A 524 28.20 1.96 29.63
C THR A 524 26.82 2.64 29.70
N MET A 525 25.74 1.87 29.80
CA MET A 525 24.37 2.42 29.89
C MET A 525 24.21 3.38 31.08
N ILE A 526 24.78 3.04 32.24
CA ILE A 526 24.77 3.90 33.43
C ILE A 526 25.61 5.17 33.17
N ALA A 527 26.82 5.03 32.64
CA ALA A 527 27.72 6.15 32.41
C ALA A 527 27.12 7.17 31.41
N GLU A 528 26.52 6.66 30.34
CA GLU A 528 25.82 7.43 29.31
C GLU A 528 24.60 8.16 29.86
N THR A 529 23.74 7.48 30.61
CA THR A 529 22.57 8.09 31.28
C THR A 529 23.01 9.23 32.20
N LEU A 530 24.09 9.05 32.95
CA LEU A 530 24.62 10.10 33.83
C LEU A 530 25.23 11.28 33.05
N ALA A 531 25.84 11.03 31.89
CA ALA A 531 26.35 12.09 31.03
C ALA A 531 25.22 12.99 30.50
N ASP A 532 24.14 12.38 30.00
CA ASP A 532 22.98 13.10 29.46
C ASP A 532 22.29 13.94 30.55
N ILE A 533 22.10 13.37 31.75
CA ILE A 533 21.52 14.10 32.89
C ILE A 533 22.44 15.22 33.37
N LYS A 534 23.75 15.02 33.37
CA LYS A 534 24.72 16.06 33.73
C LYS A 534 24.58 17.26 32.80
N GLU A 535 24.44 17.03 31.50
CA GLU A 535 24.22 18.10 30.53
C GLU A 535 22.85 18.77 30.73
N ALA A 536 21.77 17.99 30.81
CA ALA A 536 20.40 18.50 30.92
C ALA A 536 20.14 19.29 32.21
N THR A 537 20.82 18.95 33.30
CA THR A 537 20.65 19.58 34.62
C THR A 537 21.71 20.64 34.94
N ASN A 538 22.61 20.94 33.99
CA ASN A 538 23.78 21.78 34.21
C ASN A 538 24.60 21.33 35.44
N ASN A 539 24.81 20.01 35.55
CA ASN A 539 25.60 19.33 36.58
C ASN A 539 25.06 19.51 38.01
N ASP A 540 23.73 19.43 38.20
CA ASP A 540 23.14 19.39 39.55
C ASP A 540 23.55 18.11 40.29
N ALA A 541 24.39 18.26 41.31
CA ALA A 541 24.93 17.15 42.09
C ALA A 541 23.85 16.34 42.82
N THR A 542 22.70 16.93 43.12
CA THR A 542 21.61 16.22 43.83
C THR A 542 20.88 15.27 42.88
N THR A 543 20.43 15.76 41.73
CA THR A 543 19.81 14.95 40.68
C THR A 543 20.75 13.84 40.20
N MET A 544 22.03 14.16 39.98
CA MET A 544 23.04 13.19 39.54
C MET A 544 23.19 12.01 40.53
N ARG A 545 23.23 12.30 41.84
CA ARG A 545 23.28 11.24 42.87
C ARG A 545 22.00 10.41 42.91
N ALA A 546 20.84 11.05 42.77
CA ALA A 546 19.56 10.37 42.77
C ALA A 546 19.41 9.42 41.57
N ILE A 547 19.73 9.88 40.36
CA ILE A 547 19.68 9.05 39.15
C ILE A 547 20.69 7.91 39.22
N LYS A 548 21.93 8.16 39.67
CA LYS A 548 22.92 7.08 39.83
C LYS A 548 22.41 5.98 40.76
N LYS A 549 21.82 6.37 41.90
CA LYS A 549 21.24 5.42 42.85
C LYS A 549 20.09 4.63 42.21
N LEU A 550 19.15 5.31 41.57
CA LEU A 550 18.01 4.68 40.89
C LEU A 550 18.46 3.74 39.77
N SER A 551 19.48 4.09 38.98
CA SER A 551 20.03 3.22 37.94
C SER A 551 20.59 1.93 38.53
N THR A 552 21.32 1.98 39.66
CA THR A 552 21.79 0.77 40.34
C THR A 552 20.63 -0.09 40.82
N GLU A 553 19.66 0.51 41.52
CA GLU A 553 18.47 -0.18 42.01
C GLU A 553 17.65 -0.80 40.86
N PHE A 554 17.60 -0.14 39.68
CA PHE A 554 16.90 -0.65 38.51
C PHE A 554 17.50 -1.95 37.99
N PHE A 555 18.81 -2.03 37.84
CA PHE A 555 19.44 -3.28 37.42
C PHE A 555 19.36 -4.38 38.49
N GLU A 556 19.40 -4.03 39.77
CA GLU A 556 19.12 -4.99 40.86
C GLU A 556 17.68 -5.50 40.77
N PHE A 557 16.72 -4.62 40.48
CA PHE A 557 15.33 -4.99 40.26
C PHE A 557 15.15 -5.91 39.05
N LEU A 558 15.86 -5.69 37.94
CA LEU A 558 15.83 -6.57 36.78
C LEU A 558 16.39 -7.96 37.09
N ALA A 559 17.44 -8.04 37.92
CA ALA A 559 18.04 -9.30 38.35
C ALA A 559 17.24 -10.06 39.42
N THR A 560 16.35 -9.37 40.14
CA THR A 560 15.57 -9.97 41.23
C THR A 560 14.35 -10.72 40.70
N PRO A 561 14.13 -11.99 41.11
CA PRO A 561 12.93 -12.74 40.74
C PRO A 561 11.64 -12.01 41.13
N PRO A 562 10.54 -12.24 40.40
CA PRO A 562 9.25 -11.63 40.72
C PRO A 562 8.74 -12.13 42.08
N ILE A 563 8.05 -11.25 42.82
CA ILE A 563 7.45 -11.61 44.12
C ILE A 563 6.42 -12.72 43.91
N GLU A 564 6.61 -13.87 44.56
CA GLU A 564 5.66 -14.97 44.48
C GLU A 564 4.26 -14.55 44.97
N ASN A 565 3.22 -15.07 44.32
CA ASN A 565 1.81 -14.83 44.67
C ASN A 565 1.32 -13.37 44.59
N ASN A 566 2.07 -12.46 43.95
CA ASN A 566 1.54 -11.14 43.65
C ASN A 566 0.37 -11.24 42.65
N PRO A 567 -0.83 -10.69 42.99
CA PRO A 567 -2.01 -10.78 42.13
C PRO A 567 -1.80 -10.10 40.77
N PHE A 568 -0.94 -9.08 40.70
CA PHE A 568 -0.66 -8.32 39.49
C PHE A 568 0.51 -8.87 38.65
N ASN A 569 1.11 -10.01 39.03
CA ASN A 569 2.10 -10.65 38.17
C ASN A 569 1.42 -11.37 37.00
N THR A 570 1.96 -11.18 35.80
CA THR A 570 1.49 -11.76 34.55
C THR A 570 2.62 -11.82 33.52
N VAL A 571 2.38 -12.39 32.34
CA VAL A 571 3.30 -12.20 31.21
C VAL A 571 3.14 -10.77 30.71
N ILE A 572 4.21 -9.99 30.80
CA ILE A 572 4.33 -8.61 30.35
C ILE A 572 5.28 -8.53 29.15
N HIS A 573 5.16 -7.50 28.34
CA HIS A 573 5.94 -7.26 27.12
C HIS A 573 7.39 -6.82 27.42
N CYS A 574 7.59 -5.96 28.43
CA CYS A 574 8.84 -5.30 28.84
C CYS A 574 9.46 -4.29 27.86
N ASP A 575 9.08 -4.31 26.59
CA ASP A 575 9.48 -3.29 25.60
C ASP A 575 8.27 -2.68 24.87
N LEU A 576 7.25 -2.26 25.63
CA LEU A 576 6.01 -1.73 25.04
C LEU A 576 6.13 -0.21 24.76
N TRP A 577 6.71 0.14 23.61
CA TRP A 577 6.90 1.52 23.16
C TRP A 577 6.35 1.78 21.76
N THR A 578 6.34 3.04 21.31
CA THR A 578 5.73 3.50 20.04
C THR A 578 6.03 2.64 18.82
N MET A 579 7.24 2.09 18.69
CA MET A 579 7.64 1.30 17.50
C MET A 579 7.12 -0.15 17.51
N ASN A 580 6.75 -0.67 18.68
CA ASN A 580 6.26 -2.04 18.86
C ASN A 580 4.71 -2.11 18.83
N LEU A 581 4.08 -1.04 18.35
CA LEU A 581 2.64 -0.84 18.31
C LEU A 581 2.22 -0.47 16.89
N MET A 582 1.35 -1.29 16.28
CA MET A 582 0.82 -1.05 14.94
C MET A 582 -0.69 -0.81 14.98
N PHE A 583 -1.13 0.32 14.44
CA PHE A 583 -2.52 0.78 14.51
C PHE A 583 -3.24 0.61 13.18
N LYS A 584 -4.52 0.25 13.27
CA LYS A 584 -5.46 0.39 12.17
C LYS A 584 -6.35 1.60 12.42
N TYR A 585 -6.71 2.30 11.35
CA TYR A 585 -7.49 3.53 11.41
C TYR A 585 -8.82 3.36 10.69
N ASP A 586 -9.85 4.06 11.16
CA ASP A 586 -11.07 4.25 10.38
C ASP A 586 -10.90 5.34 9.31
N LEU A 587 -11.94 5.55 8.50
CA LEU A 587 -11.97 6.57 7.44
C LEU A 587 -11.82 8.00 7.96
N SER A 588 -12.02 8.25 9.26
CA SER A 588 -11.81 9.56 9.89
C SER A 588 -10.38 9.77 10.39
N GLY A 589 -9.52 8.74 10.27
CA GLY A 589 -8.14 8.76 10.74
C GLY A 589 -8.00 8.48 12.24
N GLN A 590 -9.01 7.90 12.89
CA GLN A 590 -8.96 7.55 14.32
C GLN A 590 -8.49 6.11 14.53
N PRO A 591 -7.66 5.83 15.55
CA PRO A 591 -7.17 4.49 15.82
C PRO A 591 -8.31 3.60 16.32
N THR A 592 -8.58 2.50 15.61
CA THR A 592 -9.67 1.56 15.93
C THR A 592 -9.17 0.22 16.45
N GLN A 593 -8.03 -0.26 15.95
CA GLN A 593 -7.44 -1.54 16.35
C GLN A 593 -5.94 -1.40 16.56
N LEU A 594 -5.37 -2.31 17.34
CA LEU A 594 -3.96 -2.35 17.67
C LEU A 594 -3.42 -3.77 17.57
N LYS A 595 -2.21 -3.90 17.03
CA LYS A 595 -1.38 -5.10 17.13
C LYS A 595 -0.12 -4.75 17.91
N ILE A 596 0.20 -5.59 18.88
CA ILE A 596 1.43 -5.54 19.65
C ILE A 596 2.40 -6.51 18.98
N ILE A 597 3.60 -6.06 18.71
CA ILE A 597 4.65 -6.85 18.04
C ILE A 597 5.93 -6.80 18.88
N ASP A 598 6.87 -7.71 18.58
CA ASP A 598 8.19 -7.76 19.20
C ASP A 598 8.23 -8.18 20.68
N PHE A 599 7.65 -9.35 20.96
CA PHE A 599 7.60 -9.92 22.31
C PHE A 599 8.91 -10.62 22.75
N GLN A 600 10.04 -10.34 22.10
CA GLN A 600 11.34 -10.94 22.42
C GLN A 600 11.77 -10.68 23.87
N THR A 601 11.30 -9.57 24.46
CA THR A 601 11.57 -9.20 25.85
C THR A 601 10.54 -9.71 26.87
N ALA A 602 9.54 -10.47 26.41
CA ALA A 602 8.43 -10.85 27.28
C ALA A 602 8.88 -11.72 28.45
N GLN A 603 8.37 -11.40 29.64
CA GLN A 603 8.69 -12.08 30.89
C GLN A 603 7.54 -11.96 31.88
N TYR A 604 7.62 -12.71 32.97
CA TYR A 604 6.61 -12.73 34.01
C TYR A 604 7.02 -11.80 35.15
N ASP A 605 6.28 -10.71 35.29
CA ASP A 605 6.45 -9.72 36.35
C ASP A 605 5.15 -8.92 36.50
N SER A 606 5.17 -7.88 37.33
CA SER A 606 4.03 -7.01 37.57
C SER A 606 3.63 -6.21 36.33
N VAL A 607 2.32 -6.10 36.07
CA VAL A 607 1.72 -5.29 34.99
C VAL A 607 2.16 -3.82 34.97
N VAL A 608 2.60 -3.29 36.11
CA VAL A 608 3.01 -1.89 36.25
C VAL A 608 4.26 -1.58 35.41
N HIS A 609 5.09 -2.58 35.12
CA HIS A 609 6.29 -2.40 34.32
C HIS A 609 5.95 -1.85 32.93
N ASP A 610 5.11 -2.58 32.17
CA ASP A 610 4.65 -2.16 30.84
C ASP A 610 3.89 -0.83 30.88
N LEU A 611 3.02 -0.66 31.88
CA LEU A 611 2.18 0.52 31.99
C LEU A 611 3.02 1.80 32.15
N ILE A 612 4.00 1.80 33.06
CA ILE A 612 4.82 2.98 33.31
C ILE A 612 5.83 3.20 32.20
N ALA A 613 6.43 2.13 31.67
CA ALA A 613 7.35 2.22 30.54
C ALA A 613 6.65 2.85 29.32
N PHE A 614 5.45 2.39 28.97
CA PHE A 614 4.66 2.94 27.87
C PHE A 614 4.31 4.41 28.11
N LEU A 615 3.76 4.74 29.28
CA LEU A 615 3.32 6.11 29.59
C LEU A 615 4.49 7.10 29.48
N PHE A 616 5.69 6.77 29.94
CA PHE A 616 6.82 7.69 29.92
C PHE A 616 7.57 7.76 28.60
N THR A 617 7.58 6.69 27.81
CA THR A 617 8.34 6.65 26.55
C THR A 617 7.52 7.10 25.34
N SER A 618 6.20 6.95 25.39
CA SER A 618 5.38 6.96 24.18
C SER A 618 4.23 7.96 24.19
N VAL A 619 3.85 8.52 25.35
CA VAL A 619 2.70 9.44 25.47
C VAL A 619 3.17 10.89 25.57
N SER A 620 2.42 11.82 24.97
CA SER A 620 2.74 13.25 25.06
C SER A 620 2.74 13.72 26.51
N THR A 621 3.78 14.46 26.90
CA THR A 621 3.89 15.05 28.25
C THR A 621 2.65 15.84 28.64
N ARG A 622 2.08 16.63 27.72
CA ARG A 622 0.84 17.39 27.97
C ARG A 622 -0.34 16.49 28.33
N ILE A 623 -0.48 15.36 27.65
CA ILE A 623 -1.56 14.41 27.92
C ILE A 623 -1.35 13.74 29.28
N LEU A 624 -0.10 13.40 29.63
CA LEU A 624 0.22 12.88 30.96
C LEU A 624 -0.15 13.89 32.04
N GLU A 625 0.26 15.15 31.91
CA GLU A 625 -0.07 16.22 32.88
C GLU A 625 -1.58 16.38 33.08
N ASP A 626 -2.34 16.41 31.98
CA ASP A 626 -3.77 16.65 32.00
C ASP A 626 -4.60 15.41 32.40
N ASN A 627 -4.09 14.19 32.15
CA ASN A 627 -4.91 12.95 32.18
C ASN A 627 -4.31 11.77 32.97
N TYR A 628 -3.15 11.89 33.61
CA TYR A 628 -2.44 10.76 34.24
C TYR A 628 -3.35 9.83 35.08
N HIS A 629 -4.09 10.39 36.04
CA HIS A 629 -4.98 9.60 36.90
C HIS A 629 -6.15 8.97 36.13
N ASN A 630 -6.66 9.63 35.10
CA ASN A 630 -7.73 9.10 34.26
C ASN A 630 -7.24 7.94 33.39
N LEU A 631 -6.01 8.01 32.88
CA LEU A 631 -5.37 6.94 32.12
C LEU A 631 -5.14 5.69 32.98
N LEU A 632 -4.67 5.85 34.23
CA LEU A 632 -4.52 4.73 35.16
C LEU A 632 -5.85 4.04 35.50
N LYS A 633 -6.90 4.84 35.74
CA LYS A 633 -8.26 4.33 35.95
C LYS A 633 -8.82 3.62 34.71
N LEU A 634 -8.58 4.17 33.52
CA LEU A 634 -8.98 3.55 32.25
C LEU A 634 -8.37 2.15 32.10
N TYR A 635 -7.05 2.04 32.31
CA TYR A 635 -6.35 0.76 32.28
C TYR A 635 -6.93 -0.21 33.31
N PHE A 636 -7.06 0.21 34.58
CA PHE A 636 -7.56 -0.65 35.64
C PHE A 636 -9.00 -1.13 35.38
N ASN A 637 -9.88 -0.25 34.90
CA ASN A 637 -11.26 -0.60 34.57
C ASN A 637 -11.31 -1.63 33.43
N ALA A 638 -10.52 -1.43 32.37
CA ALA A 638 -10.43 -2.39 31.27
C ALA A 638 -9.86 -3.76 31.72
N PHE A 639 -8.92 -3.75 32.66
CA PHE A 639 -8.33 -4.95 33.26
C PHE A 639 -9.37 -5.74 34.06
N ILE A 640 -10.14 -5.07 34.93
CA ILE A 640 -11.20 -5.69 35.73
C ILE A 640 -12.36 -6.20 34.85
N ASP A 641 -12.77 -5.40 33.86
CA ASP A 641 -13.81 -5.79 32.89
C ASP A 641 -13.40 -7.07 32.15
N THR A 642 -12.15 -7.16 31.72
CA THR A 642 -11.64 -8.35 31.01
C THR A 642 -11.62 -9.59 31.91
N LEU A 643 -11.12 -9.49 33.15
CA LEU A 643 -11.16 -10.59 34.13
C LEU A 643 -12.60 -11.06 34.41
N THR A 644 -13.52 -10.12 34.53
CA THR A 644 -14.94 -10.38 34.81
C THR A 644 -15.60 -11.11 33.64
N LYS A 645 -15.34 -10.67 32.40
CA LYS A 645 -15.87 -11.30 31.16
C LYS A 645 -15.44 -12.75 31.01
N VAL A 646 -14.20 -13.09 31.37
CA VAL A 646 -13.74 -14.49 31.37
C VAL A 646 -14.06 -15.23 32.66
N GLY A 647 -14.90 -14.67 33.54
CA GLY A 647 -15.44 -15.33 34.73
C GLY A 647 -14.43 -15.55 35.86
N VAL A 648 -13.47 -14.66 36.04
CA VAL A 648 -12.57 -14.63 37.20
C VAL A 648 -13.20 -13.82 38.33
N ASN A 649 -13.09 -14.29 39.57
CA ASN A 649 -13.51 -13.51 40.74
C ASN A 649 -12.55 -12.33 40.97
N THR A 650 -13.08 -11.11 40.86
CA THR A 650 -12.30 -9.87 40.94
C THR A 650 -12.19 -9.27 42.34
N ASN A 651 -12.75 -9.91 43.38
CA ASN A 651 -12.74 -9.38 44.77
C ASN A 651 -11.33 -9.11 45.32
N ALA A 652 -10.31 -9.81 44.82
CA ALA A 652 -8.92 -9.60 45.21
C ALA A 652 -8.25 -8.37 44.54
N TYR A 653 -8.91 -7.75 43.56
CA TYR A 653 -8.37 -6.65 42.76
C TYR A 653 -9.14 -5.37 43.05
N SER A 654 -8.54 -4.49 43.85
CA SER A 654 -9.07 -3.17 44.17
C SER A 654 -8.18 -2.10 43.54
N TYR A 655 -8.71 -0.90 43.31
CA TYR A 655 -7.89 0.19 42.81
C TYR A 655 -6.82 0.60 43.84
N GLU A 656 -7.12 0.43 45.13
CA GLU A 656 -6.20 0.69 46.24
C GLU A 656 -5.01 -0.28 46.20
N THR A 657 -5.24 -1.57 45.97
CA THR A 657 -4.15 -2.56 45.83
C THR A 657 -3.35 -2.35 44.56
N PHE A 658 -3.99 -1.93 43.46
CA PHE A 658 -3.29 -1.54 42.23
C PHE A 658 -2.44 -0.27 42.43
N ALA A 659 -2.95 0.74 43.12
CA ALA A 659 -2.23 1.97 43.43
C ALA A 659 -1.03 1.71 44.36
N ALA A 660 -1.16 0.78 45.31
CA ALA A 660 -0.04 0.33 46.14
C ALA A 660 1.06 -0.33 45.29
N GLU A 661 0.68 -1.16 44.32
CA GLU A 661 1.63 -1.78 43.39
C GLU A 661 2.30 -0.76 42.45
N LEU A 662 1.52 0.21 41.94
CA LEU A 662 2.05 1.35 41.18
C LEU A 662 3.13 2.09 41.98
N LYS A 663 2.85 2.41 43.25
CA LYS A 663 3.81 3.10 44.12
C LYS A 663 5.08 2.29 44.35
N ARG A 664 4.98 0.95 44.36
CA ARG A 664 6.11 0.05 44.58
C ARG A 664 7.06 -0.03 43.37
N ILE A 665 6.54 0.05 42.13
CA ILE A 665 7.34 -0.19 40.92
C ILE A 665 7.57 1.08 40.09
N ALA A 666 6.65 2.04 40.06
CA ALA A 666 6.73 3.13 39.06
C ALA A 666 8.02 3.94 39.13
N TYR A 667 8.56 4.19 40.32
CA TYR A 667 9.79 4.97 40.50
C TYR A 667 11.02 4.25 39.90
N ILE A 668 11.02 2.91 39.90
CA ILE A 668 12.17 2.14 39.41
C ILE A 668 12.26 2.13 37.88
N GLN A 669 11.19 2.52 37.19
CA GLN A 669 11.14 2.60 35.72
C GLN A 669 11.69 3.93 35.17
N VAL A 670 11.99 4.91 36.02
CA VAL A 670 12.54 6.21 35.59
C VAL A 670 13.88 6.06 34.84
N PRO A 671 14.87 5.30 35.32
CA PRO A 671 16.11 5.06 34.57
C PRO A 671 15.88 4.41 33.20
N HIS A 672 14.93 3.48 33.11
CA HIS A 672 14.56 2.85 31.84
C HIS A 672 14.00 3.87 30.84
N ALA A 673 13.07 4.72 31.28
CA ALA A 673 12.51 5.78 30.43
C ALA A 673 13.58 6.76 29.94
N ILE A 674 14.51 7.16 30.81
CA ILE A 674 15.64 8.03 30.43
C ILE A 674 16.51 7.33 29.38
N PHE A 675 16.86 6.07 29.60
CA PHE A 675 17.66 5.29 28.65
C PHE A 675 16.97 5.18 27.28
N MET A 676 15.66 4.92 27.25
CA MET A 676 14.88 4.82 26.02
C MET A 676 14.89 6.12 25.19
N THR A 677 15.10 7.29 25.81
CA THR A 677 15.20 8.56 25.06
C THR A 677 16.33 8.56 24.04
N ARG A 678 17.45 7.84 24.29
CA ARG A 678 18.56 7.72 23.33
C ARG A 678 18.12 7.01 22.05
N PHE A 679 17.30 5.96 22.16
CA PHE A 679 16.75 5.23 21.00
C PHE A 679 15.67 6.03 20.27
N ILE A 680 14.80 6.69 21.04
CA ILE A 680 13.74 7.54 20.51
C ILE A 680 14.35 8.69 19.70
N LEU A 681 15.36 9.38 20.24
CA LEU A 681 15.91 10.62 19.69
C LEU A 681 17.10 10.44 18.72
N ALA A 682 17.65 9.23 18.55
CA ALA A 682 18.79 9.02 17.66
C ALA A 682 18.54 9.54 16.23
N ASP A 683 19.50 10.25 15.63
CA ASP A 683 19.36 10.84 14.29
C ASP A 683 19.18 9.77 13.19
N GLN A 684 18.38 10.10 12.15
CA GLN A 684 18.48 9.40 10.86
C GLN A 684 19.65 9.98 10.06
N ALA A 685 20.89 9.77 10.53
CA ALA A 685 22.08 10.19 9.81
C ALA A 685 22.67 9.03 8.98
N ASN A 686 23.18 9.35 7.78
CA ASN A 686 24.06 8.46 7.02
C ASN A 686 25.27 8.11 7.88
N PRO A 687 25.69 6.84 7.95
CA PRO A 687 26.70 6.39 8.89
C PRO A 687 28.05 7.07 8.61
N THR A 688 28.52 7.86 9.56
CA THR A 688 29.94 8.19 9.68
C THR A 688 30.66 7.02 10.34
N ALA A 689 31.89 6.73 9.90
CA ALA A 689 32.65 5.51 10.21
C ALA A 689 32.95 5.25 11.71
N ASN A 690 32.57 6.16 12.62
CA ASN A 690 32.73 6.01 14.06
C ASN A 690 31.40 5.90 14.84
N ASP A 691 30.24 5.95 14.19
CA ASP A 691 28.91 5.82 14.84
C ASP A 691 28.31 4.40 14.71
N LEU A 692 29.10 3.44 14.22
CA LEU A 692 28.68 2.09 13.81
C LEU A 692 28.39 1.08 14.94
N GLU A 693 28.27 1.48 16.21
CA GLU A 693 28.17 0.49 17.30
C GLU A 693 26.78 0.32 17.94
N LEU A 694 25.80 1.21 17.72
CA LEU A 694 24.50 1.09 18.39
C LEU A 694 23.27 1.30 17.49
N SER A 695 23.38 2.04 16.38
CA SER A 695 22.24 2.28 15.47
C SER A 695 21.92 1.11 14.53
N ASP A 696 22.90 0.22 14.32
CA ASP A 696 22.76 -0.97 13.46
C ASP A 696 22.06 -2.13 14.17
N VAL A 697 21.89 -2.02 15.50
CA VAL A 697 21.24 -3.03 16.36
C VAL A 697 19.75 -3.23 16.00
N LEU A 698 19.10 -2.25 15.34
CA LEU A 698 17.66 -2.28 15.04
C LEU A 698 17.30 -2.13 13.56
N LYS A 699 18.29 -2.05 12.66
CA LYS A 699 18.04 -1.88 11.22
C LYS A 699 18.35 -3.15 10.46
N GLY A 700 17.37 -4.05 10.42
CA GLY A 700 17.23 -4.99 9.32
C GLY A 700 17.02 -4.22 8.01
N THR A 701 17.91 -4.44 7.06
CA THR A 701 18.15 -3.67 5.83
C THR A 701 16.90 -3.52 4.94
N ILE A 702 16.48 -2.29 4.65
CA ILE A 702 15.78 -1.93 3.41
C ILE A 702 16.62 -0.86 2.72
N GLN A 703 17.26 -1.22 1.61
CA GLN A 703 17.89 -0.25 0.71
C GLN A 703 16.79 0.44 -0.11
N GLN A 704 16.71 1.77 -0.02
CA GLN A 704 16.06 2.61 -1.03
C GLN A 704 17.08 3.56 -1.64
N SER A 705 17.06 3.65 -2.97
CA SER A 705 17.91 4.52 -3.77
C SER A 705 17.48 5.99 -3.69
N PRO A 706 18.39 6.95 -3.96
CA PRO A 706 18.21 8.34 -3.60
C PRO A 706 17.55 9.16 -4.72
N ASN A 707 16.44 9.83 -4.39
CA ASN A 707 16.03 11.07 -5.08
C ASN A 707 15.39 12.00 -4.04
N GLU A 708 16.16 12.96 -3.56
CA GLU A 708 15.74 13.95 -2.56
C GLU A 708 14.66 14.89 -3.11
N ARG A 709 13.49 14.92 -2.46
CA ARG A 709 12.58 16.06 -2.51
C ARG A 709 13.02 17.10 -1.49
N LYS A 710 13.03 18.38 -1.91
CA LYS A 710 13.33 19.54 -1.04
C LYS A 710 12.42 19.54 0.20
N ARG A 711 13.03 19.68 1.37
CA ARG A 711 12.36 19.65 2.68
C ARG A 711 11.79 21.01 3.05
N ILE A 712 10.50 21.03 3.41
CA ILE A 712 9.80 22.20 3.99
C ILE A 712 10.14 22.26 5.48
N VAL A 713 10.64 23.40 5.96
CA VAL A 713 10.79 23.68 7.40
C VAL A 713 9.61 24.56 7.84
N TYR A 714 8.92 24.11 8.89
CA TYR A 714 7.65 24.61 9.42
C TYR A 714 7.51 26.13 9.64
N ASN A 715 6.27 26.59 9.51
CA ASN A 715 5.73 27.95 9.75
C ASN A 715 6.10 28.53 11.14
N MET A 716 7.02 29.50 11.19
CA MET A 716 7.56 30.10 12.43
C MET A 716 6.55 30.93 13.25
N THR A 717 5.43 31.34 12.65
CA THR A 717 4.46 32.24 13.29
C THR A 717 3.71 31.56 14.44
N THR A 718 3.40 30.26 14.30
CA THR A 718 2.56 29.51 15.24
C THR A 718 3.30 29.14 16.54
N LYS A 719 4.61 28.87 16.47
CA LYS A 719 5.42 28.51 17.66
C LYS A 719 5.82 29.71 18.52
N LEU A 720 6.06 30.88 17.94
CA LEU A 720 6.40 32.08 18.73
C LEU A 720 5.24 32.54 19.62
N CYS A 721 4.00 32.44 19.13
CA CYS A 721 2.80 32.74 19.93
C CYS A 721 2.55 31.67 21.01
N ALA A 722 2.85 30.40 20.74
CA ALA A 722 2.79 29.31 21.73
C ALA A 722 3.85 29.45 22.83
N ILE A 723 5.08 29.84 22.48
CA ILE A 723 6.17 30.11 23.42
C ILE A 723 5.88 31.35 24.28
N LYS A 724 5.29 32.41 23.69
CA LYS A 724 4.82 33.58 24.45
C LYS A 724 3.71 33.20 25.44
N GLY A 725 2.74 32.38 25.02
CA GLY A 725 1.69 31.86 25.91
C GLY A 725 2.26 31.03 27.06
N MET A 726 3.28 30.21 26.78
CA MET A 726 4.00 29.41 27.77
C MET A 726 4.78 30.27 28.79
N ILE A 727 5.41 31.38 28.35
CA ILE A 727 6.18 32.30 29.21
C ILE A 727 5.25 33.20 30.05
N ASP A 728 4.11 33.62 29.49
CA ASP A 728 3.14 34.48 30.19
C ASP A 728 2.30 33.70 31.24
N ALA A 729 2.15 32.38 31.09
CA ALA A 729 1.31 31.52 31.96
C ALA A 729 2.02 30.96 33.21
N VAL A 730 3.35 31.07 33.30
CA VAL A 730 4.15 30.53 34.41
C VAL A 730 4.76 31.69 35.22
N PRO A 731 4.32 31.96 36.46
CA PRO A 731 4.76 33.11 37.26
C PRO A 731 6.29 33.21 37.48
N LEU A 732 6.98 32.07 37.40
CA LEU A 732 8.42 31.92 37.59
C LEU A 732 9.27 32.63 36.52
N PHE A 733 8.73 32.85 35.31
CA PHE A 733 9.49 33.41 34.16
C PHE A 733 9.28 34.91 33.92
N LYS A 734 8.42 35.56 34.71
CA LYS A 734 8.09 36.99 34.57
C LYS A 734 9.30 37.94 34.74
N PRO A 735 10.22 37.74 35.71
CA PRO A 735 11.40 38.61 35.87
C PRO A 735 12.43 38.44 34.74
N VAL A 736 12.47 37.25 34.13
CA VAL A 736 13.37 36.91 33.01
C VAL A 736 12.88 37.61 31.74
N LYS A 737 11.57 37.61 31.48
CA LYS A 737 10.93 38.37 30.38
C LYS A 737 11.23 39.87 30.44
N ASP A 738 11.07 40.49 31.61
CA ASP A 738 11.22 41.94 31.78
C ASP A 738 12.68 42.42 31.67
N ASN A 739 13.65 41.54 31.96
CA ASN A 739 15.08 41.81 31.72
C ASN A 739 15.49 41.57 30.26
N MET A 740 14.87 40.59 29.58
CA MET A 740 15.16 40.26 28.17
C MET A 740 14.65 41.32 27.18
N LEU A 741 13.57 42.02 27.50
CA LEU A 741 12.95 43.03 26.61
C LEU A 741 13.59 44.43 26.71
N LYS A 742 14.38 44.72 27.76
CA LYS A 742 15.02 46.04 27.97
C LYS A 742 16.19 46.33 27.03
N GLN A 743 16.70 45.34 26.29
CA GLN A 743 17.97 45.46 25.55
C GLN A 743 17.84 45.35 24.02
N SER A 744 16.64 45.48 23.45
CA SER A 744 16.47 45.35 22.00
C SER A 744 15.26 46.10 21.44
N ASN A 745 15.33 46.57 20.19
CA ASN A 745 14.23 47.24 19.48
C ASN A 745 13.16 46.25 18.93
N TYR A 746 13.03 45.05 19.51
CA TYR A 746 12.05 44.05 19.07
C TYR A 746 10.73 44.17 19.83
N THR A 747 9.61 43.89 19.15
CA THR A 747 8.30 43.70 19.80
C THR A 747 7.86 42.25 19.63
N PHE A 748 7.46 41.59 20.72
CA PHE A 748 6.88 40.23 20.70
C PHE A 748 5.34 40.27 20.68
N SER A 749 4.76 41.26 20.00
CA SER A 749 3.30 41.37 19.88
C SER A 749 2.79 40.24 18.98
N CYS A 750 1.82 39.47 19.48
CA CYS A 750 1.11 38.47 18.68
C CYS A 750 -0.41 38.74 18.79
N PRO A 751 -1.11 38.97 17.65
CA PRO A 751 -0.55 39.10 16.29
C PRO A 751 0.37 40.33 16.17
N LEU A 752 1.26 40.30 15.16
CA LEU A 752 2.05 41.49 14.80
C LEU A 752 1.09 42.63 14.43
N ASN A 753 1.42 43.85 14.83
CA ASN A 753 0.58 45.01 14.52
C ASN A 753 0.55 45.28 13.00
N LYS A 754 -0.54 45.82 12.48
CA LYS A 754 -0.69 46.11 11.04
C LYS A 754 0.39 47.12 10.59
N GLY A 755 1.23 46.76 9.61
CA GLY A 755 2.32 47.63 9.12
C GLY A 755 3.24 46.97 8.09
N VAL A 756 4.11 47.78 7.46
CA VAL A 756 5.14 47.30 6.50
C VAL A 756 6.43 47.00 7.25
N TYR A 757 6.93 45.78 7.12
CA TYR A 757 8.15 45.33 7.78
C TYR A 757 9.26 45.15 6.76
N VAL A 758 10.34 45.93 6.88
CA VAL A 758 11.51 45.84 6.01
C VAL A 758 12.64 45.14 6.77
N MET A 759 13.00 43.93 6.35
CA MET A 759 14.11 43.17 6.93
C MET A 759 15.41 43.47 6.19
N ASN A 760 16.19 44.44 6.66
CA ASN A 760 17.53 44.69 6.15
C ASN A 760 18.60 44.38 7.23
N ASN A 761 19.51 43.45 6.90
CA ASN A 761 20.71 43.10 7.68
C ASN A 761 20.48 42.92 9.21
N MET A 762 19.84 41.81 9.58
CA MET A 762 19.72 41.40 10.98
C MET A 762 21.09 41.06 11.59
N ARG A 763 21.46 41.74 12.67
CA ARG A 763 22.61 41.38 13.53
C ARG A 763 22.10 40.78 14.83
N ILE A 764 22.45 39.52 15.09
CA ILE A 764 22.03 38.80 16.30
C ILE A 764 23.24 38.60 17.21
N ASN A 765 23.09 38.87 18.51
CA ASN A 765 24.15 38.73 19.49
C ASN A 765 24.41 37.23 19.79
N PRO A 766 25.64 36.72 19.61
CA PRO A 766 25.98 35.31 19.79
C PRO A 766 25.84 34.79 21.23
N LYS A 767 25.57 35.66 22.22
CA LYS A 767 25.27 35.25 23.61
C LYS A 767 23.78 35.00 23.88
N ASN A 768 22.91 35.00 22.86
CA ASN A 768 21.49 34.70 23.02
C ASN A 768 21.24 33.18 22.99
N PRO A 769 20.87 32.54 24.12
CA PRO A 769 20.84 31.08 24.26
C PRO A 769 19.75 30.39 23.42
N LEU A 770 18.62 31.06 23.24
CA LEU A 770 17.47 30.50 22.53
C LEU A 770 17.74 30.44 21.02
N LEU A 771 18.41 31.45 20.48
CA LEU A 771 18.75 31.52 19.06
C LEU A 771 20.00 30.69 18.71
N SER A 772 20.96 30.53 19.63
CA SER A 772 22.05 29.57 19.46
C SER A 772 21.58 28.11 19.45
N LEU A 773 20.47 27.82 20.14
CA LEU A 773 19.81 26.50 20.13
C LEU A 773 19.05 26.26 18.81
N LEU A 774 18.41 27.30 18.25
CA LEU A 774 17.60 27.20 17.04
C LEU A 774 18.43 27.26 15.74
N TYR A 775 19.59 27.90 15.75
CA TYR A 775 20.47 28.11 14.59
C TYR A 775 21.85 27.45 14.80
N GLN A 776 21.88 26.13 14.99
CA GLN A 776 23.11 25.39 14.78
C GLN A 776 23.50 25.40 13.29
N ALA A 777 24.81 25.35 13.03
CA ALA A 777 25.51 25.78 11.81
C ALA A 777 25.03 25.15 10.48
N LYS A 778 23.85 25.54 9.98
CA LYS A 778 23.42 25.31 8.61
C LYS A 778 23.58 26.60 7.82
N GLY A 779 24.41 26.55 6.78
CA GLY A 779 24.85 27.72 6.01
C GLY A 779 23.73 28.47 5.28
N THR A 780 22.55 27.88 5.10
CA THR A 780 21.39 28.46 4.40
C THR A 780 20.09 28.10 5.11
N PHE A 781 19.15 29.04 5.15
CA PHE A 781 17.79 28.83 5.64
C PHE A 781 16.78 29.36 4.63
N THR A 782 15.58 28.81 4.66
CA THR A 782 14.50 29.15 3.73
C THR A 782 13.28 29.56 4.55
N VAL A 783 12.74 30.75 4.28
CA VAL A 783 11.52 31.27 4.93
C VAL A 783 10.41 31.30 3.88
N MET A 784 9.33 30.56 4.15
CA MET A 784 8.14 30.56 3.31
C MET A 784 6.96 31.16 4.05
N GLY A 785 6.16 31.94 3.34
CA GLY A 785 4.94 32.56 3.86
C GLY A 785 3.92 32.82 2.77
N ALA A 786 2.71 33.21 3.18
CA ALA A 786 1.65 33.63 2.28
C ALA A 786 1.25 35.07 2.63
N LEU A 787 1.17 35.93 1.62
CA LEU A 787 0.52 37.22 1.73
C LEU A 787 -0.98 36.97 1.58
N LEU A 788 -1.76 37.36 2.59
CA LEU A 788 -3.20 37.16 2.62
C LEU A 788 -3.88 38.54 2.64
N GLU A 789 -4.92 38.70 1.84
CA GLU A 789 -5.89 39.80 1.92
C GLU A 789 -7.05 39.39 2.81
N GLU A 790 -7.50 40.30 3.68
CA GLU A 790 -8.70 40.10 4.49
C GLU A 790 -9.90 40.71 3.76
N LEU A 791 -10.83 39.86 3.33
CA LEU A 791 -12.08 40.28 2.69
C LEU A 791 -13.08 40.82 3.74
N PRO A 792 -14.10 41.61 3.35
CA PRO A 792 -15.03 42.29 4.27
C PRO A 792 -15.75 41.38 5.27
N ASN A 793 -15.74 40.06 5.02
CA ASN A 793 -16.42 39.04 5.80
C ASN A 793 -15.47 38.33 6.78
N THR A 794 -14.29 38.87 7.06
CA THR A 794 -13.18 38.23 7.84
C THR A 794 -12.64 36.93 7.23
N GLN A 795 -12.95 36.66 5.96
CA GLN A 795 -12.31 35.58 5.20
C GLN A 795 -10.96 36.05 4.66
N MET A 796 -9.93 35.22 4.87
CA MET A 796 -8.56 35.49 4.40
C MET A 796 -8.35 34.87 3.02
N HIS A 797 -8.16 35.71 1.99
CA HIS A 797 -7.87 35.30 0.62
C HIS A 797 -6.35 35.37 0.36
N PRO A 798 -5.68 34.27 -0.05
CA PRO A 798 -4.27 34.32 -0.40
C PRO A 798 -4.02 35.16 -1.65
N LEU A 799 -3.18 36.19 -1.55
CA LEU A 799 -2.78 37.03 -2.67
C LEU A 799 -1.54 36.48 -3.38
N SER A 800 -0.55 35.99 -2.61
CA SER A 800 0.62 35.32 -3.16
C SER A 800 1.30 34.48 -2.09
N THR A 801 2.10 33.50 -2.50
CA THR A 801 3.09 32.86 -1.62
C THR A 801 4.47 33.41 -1.96
N TYR A 802 5.34 33.48 -0.96
CA TYR A 802 6.73 33.86 -1.17
C TYR A 802 7.67 32.85 -0.54
N ASN A 803 8.84 32.72 -1.14
CA ASN A 803 9.93 31.88 -0.70
C ASN A 803 11.22 32.70 -0.70
N ILE A 804 11.83 32.90 0.46
CA ILE A 804 13.07 33.66 0.62
C ILE A 804 14.16 32.72 1.15
N GLU A 805 15.21 32.55 0.35
CA GLU A 805 16.41 31.83 0.76
C GLU A 805 17.47 32.81 1.28
N GLY A 806 17.94 32.57 2.51
CA GLY A 806 18.96 33.38 3.17
C GLY A 806 20.20 32.55 3.53
N LYS A 807 21.38 33.15 3.45
CA LYS A 807 22.66 32.53 3.85
C LYS A 807 23.16 33.14 5.15
N ILE A 808 23.51 32.33 6.15
CA ILE A 808 24.08 32.82 7.41
C ILE A 808 25.58 33.00 7.22
N LEU A 809 26.03 34.25 7.15
CA LEU A 809 27.44 34.60 7.10
C LEU A 809 27.96 34.89 8.51
N ARG A 810 28.81 34.01 9.03
CA ARG A 810 29.50 34.23 10.30
C ARG A 810 30.61 35.26 10.10
N LYS A 811 30.34 36.54 10.39
CA LYS A 811 31.39 37.57 10.50
C LYS A 811 31.95 37.56 11.92
N THR A 812 33.22 37.20 12.06
CA THR A 812 33.99 37.42 13.29
C THR A 812 34.30 38.90 13.42
N CYS A 813 34.00 39.51 14.57
CA CYS A 813 34.39 40.89 14.86
C CYS A 813 35.83 40.93 15.41
N GLY A 814 36.75 41.54 14.66
CA GLY A 814 38.10 41.97 15.03
C GLY A 814 39.23 41.11 14.45
N ARG A 815 40.24 41.63 13.74
CA ARG A 815 40.81 42.99 13.68
C ARG A 815 40.61 43.69 12.33
N LEU A 816 40.58 45.03 12.38
CA LEU A 816 40.99 45.89 11.27
C LEU A 816 42.39 45.46 10.80
N GLU A 817 42.47 45.01 9.55
CA GLU A 817 43.36 45.54 8.49
C GLU A 817 42.63 45.40 7.15
#